data_AF-A0A1I7UPA0-F1
#
_entry.id   AF-A0A1I7UPA0-F1
#
_cell.length_a   1.000
_cell.length_b   1.000
_cell.length_c   1.000
_cell.angle_alpha   90.00
_cell.angle_beta   90.00
_cell.angle_gamma   90.00
#
_symmetry.space_group_name_H-M   'P 1'
#
loop_
_entity.id
_entity.type
_entity.pdbx_description
1 polymer ?
#
loop_
_entity_poly.entity_id
_entity_poly.type
_entity_poly.pdbx_seq_one_letter_code
_entity_poly.pdbx_strand_id
1 'polypeptide(L)'
;MKWMAITFLLFLSVTSIQCISESRRIPRASGNRHFYPNFPKNLFILDKEFSETVNNLKYIATISSAISLEIGLIDGSISPYSAISDLLRMGSVKPEDMAGIDSKTINDALEKLEKLSENKPDEMIEKRFVDLEEMRIKESNEPSTISGLKEYQDALKAVEDLEGLKQSLTDITETLRKLSQNLKDLSNTKKPDNALGFMMTIYTSLKEIEDTANSFDATLTQLTNAEQIREASKLFLKSLNEEKTTQSKKNSHPALTDENVASLLENFNKAFDISKSVASSLPGFKSIRDLVSSRQPSFHHKFQYTSGLPSGPRDLALLKSNLRTPWVADRIFNHTFVVPNLEKAFLPFGSLTTTLKSVESSLWSLDDETIRKSVDEVVNTCLLFGNNSISADEISNIVNELKKCDSLQNPTSFEQKLEALRGTIVILNKEVSAISNFSYIDQFKNLSSVIAHFDTENLPNKNAEKALASNTMKILKTNSDIKTFRENAAKFSKDVNSLLDFISNSKSPSNVKTQLDNVQKEMNEFSTCLTDIKTKGDFQFFIFHYHLKNTSRYSFLSHYIYICIAGQPVKQIIEALQKTRAFSIDPNTKSTIDSIVKSGGELAKLKTKAEDFKKIEDKAVKVLNGAFPESAVVSQKLGLGVQGLEAIEKALEAKGRLKKLAEGLQKAQPNKLSAPQKKAIQDIQQLPEIFKSIDEFVTFLDGQNIKSTSDLNSLRSIFEKASKVKGVDIDMKILREVAESLKLPFDDDLEALDFNFARFKIADSVPSLVAMDEFFMKYAEAMTKPKPADTPSSQNEPDTATWSFNEKL
;
A
#
# COMPACT_ATOMS: atom_id res chain seq x y z
N MET A 1 -44.23 -42.72 -15.27
CA MET A 1 -43.65 -42.82 -16.62
C MET A 1 -42.23 -43.35 -16.47
N LYS A 2 -42.08 -44.66 -16.62
CA LYS A 2 -40.80 -45.39 -16.70
C LYS A 2 -40.56 -45.67 -18.18
N TRP A 3 -39.31 -45.57 -18.63
CA TRP A 3 -38.63 -46.28 -19.73
C TRP A 3 -37.59 -45.36 -20.40
N MET A 4 -36.32 -45.51 -20.03
CA MET A 4 -35.24 -46.04 -20.90
C MET A 4 -33.87 -45.77 -20.26
N ALA A 5 -33.42 -46.77 -19.51
CA ALA A 5 -32.02 -47.09 -19.31
C ALA A 5 -31.68 -48.24 -20.27
N ILE A 6 -30.55 -48.12 -20.97
CA ILE A 6 -29.73 -49.07 -21.77
C ILE A 6 -28.85 -48.09 -22.57
N THR A 7 -27.56 -47.87 -22.31
CA THR A 7 -26.49 -48.87 -22.44
C THR A 7 -25.27 -48.43 -21.61
N PHE A 8 -24.96 -49.21 -20.58
CA PHE A 8 -23.63 -49.30 -19.95
C PHE A 8 -23.11 -50.70 -20.30
N LEU A 9 -21.79 -50.84 -20.46
CA LEU A 9 -21.02 -52.04 -20.84
C LEU A 9 -20.82 -52.24 -22.34
N LEU A 10 -19.64 -51.81 -22.82
CA LEU A 10 -18.68 -52.70 -23.46
C LEU A 10 -17.31 -52.00 -23.56
N PHE A 11 -16.27 -52.75 -23.18
CA PHE A 11 -14.82 -52.52 -23.37
C PHE A 11 -14.03 -51.65 -22.39
N LEU A 12 -13.69 -52.27 -21.25
CA LEU A 12 -12.31 -52.29 -20.75
C LEU A 12 -11.63 -53.55 -21.30
N SER A 13 -10.47 -53.42 -21.95
CA SER A 13 -9.23 -54.15 -21.60
C SER A 13 -8.19 -54.15 -22.75
N VAL A 14 -6.94 -53.91 -22.34
CA VAL A 14 -5.71 -54.56 -22.82
C VAL A 14 -4.91 -53.90 -23.97
N THR A 15 -3.87 -53.20 -23.51
CA THR A 15 -2.45 -53.25 -23.92
C THR A 15 -1.99 -52.69 -25.26
N SER A 16 -1.10 -51.71 -25.13
CA SER A 16 0.24 -51.65 -25.74
C SER A 16 0.36 -51.58 -27.26
N ILE A 17 1.12 -50.57 -27.71
CA ILE A 17 2.22 -50.64 -28.69
C ILE A 17 2.21 -49.44 -29.68
N GLN A 18 3.40 -48.82 -29.73
CA GLN A 18 4.03 -48.02 -30.79
C GLN A 18 3.59 -46.57 -31.07
N CYS A 19 4.46 -45.68 -30.60
CA CYS A 19 5.02 -44.59 -31.39
C CYS A 19 5.07 -44.89 -32.90
N ILE A 20 4.35 -44.11 -33.69
CA ILE A 20 4.77 -43.72 -35.03
C ILE A 20 4.53 -42.21 -35.17
N SER A 21 5.65 -41.51 -35.34
CA SER A 21 5.73 -40.16 -35.85
C SER A 21 5.21 -40.12 -37.29
N GLU A 22 4.10 -39.43 -37.53
CA GLU A 22 3.74 -39.00 -38.87
C GLU A 22 3.42 -37.50 -38.90
N SER A 23 4.40 -36.78 -39.45
CA SER A 23 4.30 -35.51 -40.16
C SER A 23 2.88 -35.21 -40.66
N ARG A 24 2.10 -34.42 -39.91
CA ARG A 24 0.94 -33.72 -40.46
C ARG A 24 1.40 -32.39 -41.06
N ARG A 25 1.30 -32.35 -42.38
CA ARG A 25 1.39 -31.16 -43.23
C ARG A 25 0.60 -30.01 -42.60
N ILE A 26 1.26 -28.86 -42.55
CA ILE A 26 0.67 -27.54 -42.32
C ILE A 26 -0.59 -27.40 -43.19
N PRO A 27 -1.80 -27.21 -42.61
CA PRO A 27 -2.93 -26.79 -43.41
C PRO A 27 -2.66 -25.35 -43.85
N ARG A 28 -2.74 -25.09 -45.16
CA ARG A 28 -2.92 -23.74 -45.68
C ARG A 28 -4.11 -23.11 -44.95
N ALA A 29 -3.85 -22.08 -44.16
CA ALA A 29 -4.88 -21.26 -43.55
C ALA A 29 -5.61 -20.46 -44.66
N SER A 30 -6.65 -21.04 -45.24
CA SER A 30 -7.72 -20.30 -45.90
C SER A 30 -8.61 -19.70 -44.82
N GLY A 31 -8.74 -18.38 -44.84
CA GLY A 31 -9.28 -17.59 -43.75
C GLY A 31 -10.76 -17.81 -43.43
N ASN A 32 -11.07 -17.56 -42.16
CA ASN A 32 -12.26 -16.83 -41.75
C ASN A 32 -11.93 -16.12 -40.43
N ARG A 33 -11.36 -14.91 -40.55
CA ARG A 33 -11.36 -13.91 -39.47
C ARG A 33 -12.56 -12.99 -39.73
N HIS A 34 -13.39 -12.77 -38.72
CA HIS A 34 -14.50 -11.83 -38.82
C HIS A 34 -13.97 -10.43 -39.22
N PHE A 35 -14.52 -9.92 -40.31
CA PHE A 35 -14.12 -8.70 -41.00
C PHE A 35 -14.54 -7.44 -40.24
N TYR A 36 -13.61 -6.51 -40.04
CA TYR A 36 -13.89 -5.08 -39.83
C TYR A 36 -13.69 -4.33 -41.16
N PRO A 37 -14.60 -3.43 -41.60
CA PRO A 37 -14.58 -2.92 -42.98
C PRO A 37 -13.70 -1.68 -43.25
N ASN A 38 -12.88 -1.18 -42.31
CA ASN A 38 -12.16 0.11 -42.49
C ASN A 38 -10.66 0.07 -42.10
N PHE A 39 -9.90 -0.90 -42.61
CA PHE A 39 -8.43 -0.85 -42.55
C PHE A 39 -7.85 -0.74 -43.97
N PRO A 40 -6.88 0.17 -44.22
CA PRO A 40 -6.25 0.28 -45.53
C PRO A 40 -5.43 -0.99 -45.83
N LYS A 41 -5.69 -1.62 -46.99
CA LYS A 41 -5.04 -2.86 -47.45
C LYS A 41 -3.50 -2.81 -47.41
N ASN A 42 -2.90 -1.62 -47.54
CA ASN A 42 -1.44 -1.44 -47.53
C ASN A 42 -0.82 -1.65 -46.12
N LEU A 43 -1.54 -1.36 -45.04
CA LEU A 43 -1.04 -1.53 -43.67
C LEU A 43 -0.95 -3.02 -43.28
N PHE A 44 -1.86 -3.85 -43.80
CA PHE A 44 -1.87 -5.31 -43.59
C PHE A 44 -0.72 -6.05 -44.28
N ILE A 45 -0.18 -5.49 -45.37
CA ILE A 45 0.96 -6.09 -46.09
C ILE A 45 2.27 -5.72 -45.37
N LEU A 46 2.39 -4.48 -44.90
CA LEU A 46 3.53 -3.97 -44.12
C LEU A 46 3.76 -4.77 -42.82
N ASP A 47 2.68 -5.10 -42.11
CA ASP A 47 2.73 -5.86 -40.84
C ASP A 47 3.36 -7.26 -41.02
N LYS A 48 3.04 -7.91 -42.14
CA LYS A 48 3.52 -9.26 -42.45
C LYS A 48 5.02 -9.30 -42.77
N GLU A 49 5.53 -8.31 -43.50
CA GLU A 49 6.96 -8.27 -43.88
C GLU A 49 7.86 -7.87 -42.71
N PHE A 50 7.38 -6.97 -41.84
CA PHE A 50 8.08 -6.67 -40.59
C PHE A 50 8.12 -7.89 -39.68
N SER A 51 7.00 -8.58 -39.47
CA SER A 51 6.95 -9.80 -38.66
C SER A 51 7.88 -10.90 -39.20
N GLU A 52 7.93 -11.10 -40.53
CA GLU A 52 8.87 -12.03 -41.15
C GLU A 52 10.34 -11.65 -40.86
N THR A 53 10.67 -10.36 -40.93
CA THR A 53 12.01 -9.85 -40.62
C THR A 53 12.39 -10.06 -39.16
N VAL A 54 11.48 -9.80 -38.23
CA VAL A 54 11.70 -10.05 -36.79
C VAL A 54 11.92 -11.54 -36.54
N ASN A 55 11.10 -12.41 -37.13
CA ASN A 55 11.26 -13.87 -37.00
C ASN A 55 12.60 -14.38 -37.54
N ASN A 56 13.05 -13.83 -38.67
CA ASN A 56 14.35 -14.17 -39.24
C ASN A 56 15.51 -13.73 -38.32
N LEU A 57 15.44 -12.53 -37.75
CA LEU A 57 16.43 -12.05 -36.78
C LEU A 57 16.40 -12.84 -35.46
N LYS A 58 15.23 -13.32 -35.03
CA LYS A 58 15.08 -14.26 -33.90
C LYS A 58 15.88 -15.53 -34.13
N TYR A 59 15.88 -16.10 -35.34
CA TYR A 59 16.69 -17.28 -35.64
C TYR A 59 18.20 -17.03 -35.43
N ILE A 60 18.72 -15.88 -35.88
CA ILE A 60 20.13 -15.52 -35.71
C ILE A 60 20.46 -15.31 -34.22
N ALA A 61 19.60 -14.61 -33.48
CA ALA A 61 19.79 -14.41 -32.04
C ALA A 61 19.79 -15.74 -31.26
N THR A 62 18.89 -16.66 -31.62
CA THR A 62 18.81 -18.02 -31.07
C THR A 62 20.09 -18.81 -31.35
N ILE A 63 20.59 -18.79 -32.59
CA ILE A 63 21.85 -19.46 -32.95
C ILE A 63 23.04 -18.85 -32.18
N SER A 64 23.15 -17.53 -32.15
CA SER A 64 24.22 -16.81 -31.44
C SER A 64 24.23 -17.12 -29.94
N SER A 65 23.05 -17.11 -29.30
CA SER A 65 22.90 -17.44 -27.88
C SER A 65 23.17 -18.90 -27.58
N ALA A 66 22.78 -19.83 -28.47
CA ALA A 66 23.10 -21.25 -28.30
C ALA A 66 24.61 -21.53 -28.40
N ILE A 67 25.32 -20.89 -29.34
CA ILE A 67 26.79 -21.01 -29.43
C ILE A 67 27.44 -20.44 -28.17
N SER A 68 27.01 -19.27 -27.71
CA SER A 68 27.57 -18.67 -26.51
C SER A 68 27.29 -19.51 -25.26
N LEU A 69 26.09 -20.08 -25.15
CA LEU A 69 25.72 -20.97 -24.05
C LEU A 69 26.58 -22.24 -24.08
N GLU A 70 26.80 -22.80 -25.25
CA GLU A 70 27.65 -23.98 -25.42
C GLU A 70 29.10 -23.70 -25.02
N ILE A 71 29.71 -22.61 -25.53
CA ILE A 71 31.05 -22.16 -25.13
C ILE A 71 31.13 -22.02 -23.61
N GLY A 72 30.19 -21.29 -23.00
CA GLY A 72 30.24 -20.98 -21.58
C GLY A 72 30.03 -22.19 -20.66
N LEU A 73 29.24 -23.19 -21.09
CA LEU A 73 29.10 -24.44 -20.36
C LEU A 73 30.35 -25.32 -20.45
N ILE A 74 31.06 -25.29 -21.58
CA ILE A 74 32.29 -26.07 -21.82
C ILE A 74 33.47 -25.49 -21.04
N ASP A 75 33.70 -24.19 -21.13
CA ASP A 75 34.82 -23.53 -20.46
C ASP A 75 34.53 -23.21 -18.98
N GLY A 76 33.26 -23.29 -18.57
CA GLY A 76 32.80 -23.05 -17.20
C GLY A 76 32.60 -21.58 -16.85
N SER A 77 32.69 -20.66 -17.81
CA SER A 77 32.36 -19.24 -17.63
C SER A 77 30.87 -19.02 -17.35
N ILE A 78 30.00 -19.97 -17.72
CA ILE A 78 28.59 -20.01 -17.34
C ILE A 78 28.37 -21.19 -16.41
N SER A 79 27.88 -20.93 -15.19
CA SER A 79 27.55 -22.01 -14.27
C SER A 79 26.32 -22.80 -14.77
N PRO A 80 26.27 -24.13 -14.61
CA PRO A 80 25.11 -24.95 -14.96
C PRO A 80 23.79 -24.40 -14.40
N TYR A 81 23.79 -23.96 -13.14
CA TYR A 81 22.58 -23.45 -12.50
C TYR A 81 22.15 -22.08 -13.03
N SER A 82 23.09 -21.21 -13.38
CA SER A 82 22.77 -19.93 -14.02
C SER A 82 22.13 -20.15 -15.38
N ALA A 83 22.67 -21.06 -16.20
CA ALA A 83 22.08 -21.43 -17.48
C ALA A 83 20.66 -22.02 -17.34
N ILE A 84 20.46 -22.92 -16.37
CA ILE A 84 19.16 -23.54 -16.12
C ILE A 84 18.13 -22.51 -15.66
N SER A 85 18.50 -21.61 -14.74
CA SER A 85 17.60 -20.56 -14.24
C SER A 85 17.11 -19.65 -15.38
N ASP A 86 18.04 -19.20 -16.22
CA ASP A 86 17.76 -18.35 -17.37
C ASP A 86 16.84 -19.06 -18.38
N LEU A 87 17.12 -20.33 -18.72
CA LEU A 87 16.32 -21.11 -19.69
C LEU A 87 14.92 -21.46 -19.20
N LEU A 88 14.72 -21.61 -17.88
CA LEU A 88 13.43 -21.94 -17.27
C LEU A 88 12.68 -20.71 -16.72
N ARG A 89 13.25 -19.51 -16.92
CA ARG A 89 12.68 -18.24 -16.45
C ARG A 89 12.42 -18.23 -14.94
N MET A 90 13.38 -18.74 -14.16
CA MET A 90 13.29 -18.83 -12.70
C MET A 90 13.77 -17.56 -11.99
N GLY A 91 14.30 -16.58 -12.73
CA GLY A 91 14.80 -15.32 -12.19
C GLY A 91 15.94 -15.52 -11.19
N SER A 92 15.78 -14.99 -9.98
CA SER A 92 16.77 -15.16 -8.90
C SER A 92 16.70 -16.52 -8.21
N VAL A 93 15.65 -17.32 -8.46
CA VAL A 93 15.50 -18.62 -7.81
C VAL A 93 16.52 -19.58 -8.38
N LYS A 94 17.36 -20.14 -7.51
CA LYS A 94 18.34 -21.12 -7.95
C LYS A 94 17.69 -22.49 -8.04
N PRO A 95 18.04 -23.29 -9.06
CA PRO A 95 17.56 -24.68 -9.15
C PRO A 95 17.91 -25.54 -7.93
N GLU A 96 19.02 -25.24 -7.23
CA GLU A 96 19.40 -25.92 -5.98
C GLU A 96 18.40 -25.68 -4.85
N ASP A 97 17.87 -24.45 -4.72
CA ASP A 97 16.90 -24.09 -3.69
C ASP A 97 15.56 -24.83 -3.92
N MET A 98 15.22 -25.08 -5.18
CA MET A 98 14.03 -25.85 -5.57
C MET A 98 14.24 -27.36 -5.40
N ALA A 99 15.44 -27.86 -5.71
CA ALA A 99 15.79 -29.27 -5.54
C ALA A 99 15.83 -29.69 -4.06
N GLY A 100 16.13 -28.74 -3.16
CA GLY A 100 16.17 -28.97 -1.72
C GLY A 100 14.81 -28.90 -0.99
N ILE A 101 13.70 -28.63 -1.70
CA ILE A 101 12.39 -28.51 -1.06
C ILE A 101 11.90 -29.88 -0.59
N ASP A 102 11.59 -30.00 0.70
CA ASP A 102 10.95 -31.18 1.27
C ASP A 102 9.42 -31.15 1.00
N SER A 103 8.98 -31.95 0.03
CA SER A 103 7.57 -32.07 -0.35
C SER A 103 6.66 -32.49 0.79
N LYS A 104 7.16 -33.28 1.74
CA LYS A 104 6.36 -33.71 2.90
C LYS A 104 6.02 -32.53 3.79
N THR A 105 6.99 -31.63 4.01
CA THR A 105 6.79 -30.44 4.86
C THR A 105 5.87 -29.41 4.22
N ILE A 106 5.97 -29.20 2.90
CA ILE A 106 5.06 -28.34 2.14
C ILE A 106 3.63 -28.90 2.20
N ASN A 107 3.47 -30.20 1.92
CA ASN A 107 2.14 -30.82 1.88
C ASN A 107 1.48 -30.87 3.27
N ASP A 108 2.23 -31.14 4.33
CA ASP A 108 1.72 -31.05 5.71
C ASP A 108 1.22 -29.63 6.03
N ALA A 109 1.97 -28.58 5.64
CA ALA A 109 1.55 -27.20 5.84
C ALA A 109 0.27 -26.85 5.04
N LEU A 110 0.18 -27.30 3.78
CA LEU A 110 -1.00 -27.08 2.94
C LEU A 110 -2.24 -27.82 3.47
N GLU A 111 -2.10 -29.07 3.91
CA GLU A 111 -3.22 -29.84 4.50
C GLU A 111 -3.73 -29.21 5.81
N LYS A 112 -2.83 -28.70 6.65
CA LYS A 112 -3.23 -28.00 7.87
C LYS A 112 -3.91 -26.67 7.56
N LEU A 113 -3.42 -25.93 6.56
CA LEU A 113 -4.03 -24.69 6.09
C LEU A 113 -5.45 -24.95 5.53
N GLU A 114 -5.60 -26.01 4.74
CA GLU A 114 -6.88 -26.46 4.18
C GLU A 114 -7.89 -26.76 5.30
N LYS A 115 -7.51 -27.55 6.30
CA LYS A 115 -8.36 -27.85 7.48
C LYS A 115 -8.71 -26.61 8.29
N LEU A 116 -7.82 -25.62 8.38
CA LEU A 116 -8.09 -24.38 9.11
C LEU A 116 -9.14 -23.53 8.40
N SER A 117 -9.14 -23.50 7.06
CA SER A 117 -10.13 -22.75 6.26
C SER A 117 -11.57 -23.20 6.50
N GLU A 118 -11.77 -24.44 6.96
CA GLU A 118 -13.09 -25.01 7.27
C GLU A 118 -13.65 -24.56 8.64
N ASN A 119 -12.82 -23.97 9.52
CA ASN A 119 -13.27 -23.52 10.83
C ASN A 119 -14.17 -22.29 10.72
N LYS A 120 -15.31 -22.34 11.42
CA LYS A 120 -16.27 -21.23 11.54
C LYS A 120 -16.31 -20.71 12.98
N PRO A 121 -15.45 -19.78 13.37
CA PRO A 121 -15.53 -19.17 14.69
C PRO A 121 -16.59 -18.08 14.76
N ASP A 122 -16.82 -17.60 15.97
CA ASP A 122 -17.63 -16.43 16.22
C ASP A 122 -16.89 -15.15 15.83
N GLU A 123 -17.19 -14.64 14.63
CA GLU A 123 -16.61 -13.41 14.09
C GLU A 123 -16.86 -12.19 14.99
N MET A 124 -17.92 -12.18 15.80
CA MET A 124 -18.20 -11.07 16.70
C MET A 124 -17.24 -11.06 17.89
N ILE A 125 -16.83 -12.25 18.36
CA ILE A 125 -15.82 -12.39 19.42
C ILE A 125 -14.45 -11.96 18.90
N GLU A 126 -14.09 -12.36 17.68
CA GLU A 126 -12.86 -11.87 17.04
C GLU A 126 -12.84 -10.33 16.95
N LYS A 127 -13.94 -9.72 16.50
CA LYS A 127 -14.07 -8.25 16.44
C LYS A 127 -13.95 -7.58 17.81
N ARG A 128 -14.52 -8.19 18.87
CA ARG A 128 -14.37 -7.70 20.25
C ARG A 128 -12.90 -7.67 20.69
N PHE A 129 -12.13 -8.72 20.39
CA PHE A 129 -10.68 -8.74 20.70
C PHE A 129 -9.87 -7.75 19.87
N VAL A 130 -10.20 -7.59 18.57
CA VAL A 130 -9.57 -6.58 17.72
C VAL A 130 -9.84 -5.17 18.25
N ASP A 131 -11.08 -4.87 18.64
CA ASP A 131 -11.44 -3.58 19.24
C ASP A 131 -10.67 -3.32 20.54
N LEU A 132 -10.52 -4.34 21.41
CA LEU A 132 -9.75 -4.24 22.66
C LEU A 132 -8.25 -3.98 22.42
N GLU A 133 -7.63 -4.64 21.45
CA GLU A 133 -6.23 -4.34 21.10
C GLU A 133 -6.06 -2.97 20.43
N GLU A 134 -7.05 -2.49 19.68
CA GLU A 134 -7.03 -1.13 19.13
C GLU A 134 -7.16 -0.06 20.22
N MET A 135 -8.02 -0.28 21.22
CA MET A 135 -8.10 0.58 22.41
C MET A 135 -6.78 0.60 23.16
N ARG A 136 -6.18 -0.58 23.39
CA ARG A 136 -4.88 -0.72 24.07
C ARG A 136 -3.78 0.14 23.45
N ILE A 137 -3.69 0.16 22.12
CA ILE A 137 -2.69 0.98 21.42
C ILE A 137 -3.03 2.48 21.49
N LYS A 138 -4.29 2.86 21.32
CA LYS A 138 -4.71 4.26 21.44
C LYS A 138 -4.42 4.82 22.84
N GLU A 139 -4.75 4.04 23.86
CA GLU A 139 -4.59 4.40 25.28
C GLU A 139 -3.16 4.24 25.81
N SER A 140 -2.29 3.49 25.12
CA SER A 140 -0.84 3.50 25.40
C SER A 140 -0.16 4.85 25.13
N ASN A 141 -0.87 5.77 24.45
CA ASN A 141 -0.55 7.20 24.50
C ASN A 141 -1.25 7.79 25.72
N GLU A 142 -0.49 8.06 26.78
CA GLU A 142 -0.88 8.67 28.07
C GLU A 142 -2.40 8.88 28.35
N PRO A 143 -2.98 8.20 29.37
CA PRO A 143 -4.36 8.37 29.82
C PRO A 143 -4.77 9.82 30.17
N SER A 144 -3.81 10.73 30.32
CA SER A 144 -3.99 12.17 30.55
C SER A 144 -4.37 12.99 29.31
N THR A 145 -4.57 12.38 28.14
CA THR A 145 -4.68 13.11 26.85
C THR A 145 -6.08 13.17 26.23
N ILE A 146 -7.17 13.11 27.02
CA ILE A 146 -8.49 13.47 26.48
C ILE A 146 -8.43 14.95 26.06
N SER A 147 -8.49 15.18 24.75
CA SER A 147 -8.37 16.51 24.18
C SER A 147 -9.40 17.46 24.78
N GLY A 148 -8.95 18.62 25.26
CA GLY A 148 -9.82 19.64 25.86
C GLY A 148 -10.17 19.42 27.33
N LEU A 149 -9.76 18.32 27.97
CA LEU A 149 -10.08 18.07 29.39
C LEU A 149 -9.45 19.11 30.31
N LYS A 150 -8.16 19.42 30.10
CA LYS A 150 -7.42 20.37 30.94
C LYS A 150 -7.99 21.78 30.81
N GLU A 151 -8.22 22.22 29.58
CA GLU A 151 -8.83 23.51 29.27
C GLU A 151 -10.23 23.62 29.88
N TYR A 152 -11.00 22.52 29.87
CA TYR A 152 -12.31 22.47 30.51
C TYR A 152 -12.23 22.55 32.04
N GLN A 153 -11.28 21.86 32.67
CA GLN A 153 -11.06 21.93 34.12
C GLN A 153 -10.63 23.33 34.57
N ASP A 154 -9.73 23.98 33.82
CA ASP A 154 -9.30 25.35 34.10
C ASP A 154 -10.47 26.33 33.97
N ALA A 155 -11.31 26.19 32.94
CA ALA A 155 -12.49 27.02 32.76
C ALA A 155 -13.60 26.75 33.80
N LEU A 156 -13.79 25.49 34.22
CA LEU A 156 -14.71 25.13 35.29
C LEU A 156 -14.30 25.78 36.61
N LYS A 157 -13.00 25.81 36.91
CA LYS A 157 -12.47 26.51 38.08
C LYS A 157 -12.76 28.01 38.04
N ALA A 158 -12.64 28.65 36.88
CA ALA A 158 -13.01 30.07 36.74
C ALA A 158 -14.50 30.34 37.04
N VAL A 159 -15.39 29.38 36.77
CA VAL A 159 -16.81 29.46 37.18
C VAL A 159 -16.97 29.26 38.69
N GLU A 160 -16.22 28.33 39.30
CA GLU A 160 -16.22 28.13 40.77
C GLU A 160 -15.73 29.39 41.50
N ASP A 161 -14.72 30.08 40.96
CA ASP A 161 -14.11 31.27 41.55
C ASP A 161 -15.07 32.48 41.62
N LEU A 162 -16.20 32.45 40.89
CA LEU A 162 -17.26 33.47 40.99
C LEU A 162 -17.89 33.54 42.39
N GLU A 163 -17.80 32.49 43.22
CA GLU A 163 -18.24 32.53 44.62
C GLU A 163 -17.57 33.66 45.40
N GLY A 164 -16.33 34.04 45.03
CA GLY A 164 -15.61 35.16 45.62
C GLY A 164 -16.30 36.52 45.47
N LEU A 165 -17.22 36.67 44.51
CA LEU A 165 -17.96 37.91 44.26
C LEU A 165 -19.17 38.12 45.18
N LYS A 166 -19.60 37.07 45.90
CA LYS A 166 -20.89 37.04 46.62
C LYS A 166 -21.10 38.23 47.56
N GLN A 167 -20.10 38.56 48.38
CA GLN A 167 -20.21 39.69 49.31
C GLN A 167 -20.33 41.02 48.56
N SER A 168 -19.48 41.26 47.56
CA SER A 168 -19.52 42.49 46.77
C SER A 168 -20.86 42.67 46.06
N LEU A 169 -21.43 41.61 45.48
CA LEU A 169 -22.73 41.67 44.82
C LEU A 169 -23.87 41.91 45.82
N THR A 170 -23.78 41.36 47.03
CA THR A 170 -24.74 41.61 48.11
C THR A 170 -24.74 43.09 48.51
N ASP A 171 -23.57 43.69 48.65
CA ASP A 171 -23.40 45.10 49.00
C ASP A 171 -23.96 46.03 47.89
N ILE A 172 -23.73 45.68 46.62
CA ILE A 172 -24.28 46.39 45.46
C ILE A 172 -25.81 46.31 45.45
N THR A 173 -26.38 45.12 45.65
CA THR A 173 -27.84 44.94 45.71
C THR A 173 -28.46 45.77 46.82
N GLU A 174 -27.84 45.81 48.00
CA GLU A 174 -28.33 46.60 49.13
C GLU A 174 -28.28 48.11 48.84
N THR A 175 -27.22 48.58 48.20
CA THR A 175 -27.06 49.97 47.76
C THR A 175 -28.14 50.36 46.74
N LEU A 176 -28.37 49.53 45.72
CA LEU A 176 -29.40 49.75 44.70
C LEU A 176 -30.81 49.71 45.29
N ARG A 177 -31.06 48.84 46.27
CA ARG A 177 -32.33 48.75 47.00
C ARG A 177 -32.60 50.02 47.79
N LYS A 178 -31.61 50.51 48.55
CA LYS A 178 -31.69 51.79 49.29
C LYS A 178 -31.96 52.95 48.33
N LEU A 179 -31.22 53.05 47.23
CA LEU A 179 -31.41 54.08 46.21
C LEU A 179 -32.84 54.05 45.65
N SER A 180 -33.31 52.88 45.22
CA SER A 180 -34.65 52.70 44.63
C SER A 180 -35.76 53.12 45.59
N GLN A 181 -35.64 52.73 46.86
CA GLN A 181 -36.60 53.10 47.90
C GLN A 181 -36.61 54.61 48.14
N ASN A 182 -35.44 55.24 48.29
CA ASN A 182 -35.37 56.69 48.51
C ASN A 182 -35.85 57.50 47.30
N LEU A 183 -35.58 57.06 46.07
CA LEU A 183 -36.13 57.70 44.87
C LEU A 183 -37.67 57.61 44.82
N LYS A 184 -38.24 56.48 45.27
CA LYS A 184 -39.68 56.30 45.39
C LYS A 184 -40.27 57.22 46.46
N ASP A 185 -39.63 57.31 47.62
CA ASP A 185 -40.10 58.15 48.72
C ASP A 185 -39.99 59.65 48.40
N LEU A 186 -38.89 60.05 47.75
CA LEU A 186 -38.73 61.40 47.20
C LEU A 186 -39.80 61.74 46.16
N SER A 187 -40.21 60.77 45.33
CA SER A 187 -41.29 60.97 44.37
C SER A 187 -42.67 61.14 45.00
N ASN A 188 -42.85 60.75 46.26
CA ASN A 188 -44.15 60.73 46.94
C ASN A 188 -44.28 61.81 48.01
N THR A 189 -43.17 62.38 48.49
CA THR A 189 -43.21 63.46 49.47
C THR A 189 -43.73 64.77 48.86
N LYS A 190 -44.50 65.52 49.66
CA LYS A 190 -44.96 66.88 49.34
C LYS A 190 -44.27 67.96 50.19
N LYS A 191 -43.40 67.54 51.11
CA LYS A 191 -42.74 68.41 52.09
C LYS A 191 -41.26 68.57 51.73
N PRO A 192 -40.77 69.79 51.45
CA PRO A 192 -39.37 70.03 51.15
C PRO A 192 -38.40 69.55 52.23
N ASP A 193 -38.76 69.66 53.52
CA ASP A 193 -37.90 69.21 54.62
C ASP A 193 -37.68 67.68 54.61
N ASN A 194 -38.71 66.89 54.27
CA ASN A 194 -38.57 65.44 54.14
C ASN A 194 -37.78 65.08 52.86
N ALA A 195 -37.93 65.86 51.79
CA ALA A 195 -37.22 65.65 50.54
C ALA A 195 -35.70 65.77 50.73
N LEU A 196 -35.23 66.69 51.58
CA LEU A 196 -33.80 66.84 51.89
C LEU A 196 -33.19 65.57 52.49
N GLY A 197 -33.89 64.90 53.42
CA GLY A 197 -33.44 63.62 53.99
C GLY A 197 -33.25 62.53 52.94
N PHE A 198 -34.23 62.40 52.02
CA PHE A 198 -34.15 61.44 50.92
C PHE A 198 -33.05 61.81 49.93
N MET A 199 -32.88 63.09 49.59
CA MET A 199 -31.85 63.56 48.67
C MET A 199 -30.44 63.28 49.17
N MET A 200 -30.15 63.55 50.45
CA MET A 200 -28.84 63.21 51.04
C MET A 200 -28.54 61.71 50.91
N THR A 201 -29.53 60.85 51.19
CA THR A 201 -29.34 59.39 51.07
C THR A 201 -29.16 58.96 49.61
N ILE A 202 -29.92 59.56 48.68
CA ILE A 202 -29.75 59.31 47.24
C ILE A 202 -28.36 59.74 46.77
N TYR A 203 -27.89 60.92 47.21
CA TYR A 203 -26.56 61.43 46.89
C TYR A 203 -25.47 60.43 47.32
N THR A 204 -25.53 59.95 48.57
CA THR A 204 -24.59 58.94 49.07
C THR A 204 -24.64 57.65 48.25
N SER A 205 -25.84 57.11 47.98
CA SER A 205 -25.97 55.89 47.17
C SER A 205 -25.52 56.07 45.71
N LEU A 206 -25.69 57.26 45.13
CA LEU A 206 -25.16 57.57 43.79
C LEU A 206 -23.64 57.55 43.79
N LYS A 207 -22.99 58.10 44.83
CA LYS A 207 -21.54 58.05 44.98
C LYS A 207 -21.03 56.62 45.16
N GLU A 208 -21.69 55.83 46.02
CA GLU A 208 -21.36 54.41 46.20
C GLU A 208 -21.49 53.61 44.89
N ILE A 209 -22.51 53.89 44.07
CA ILE A 209 -22.69 53.26 42.75
C ILE A 209 -21.60 53.72 41.77
N GLU A 210 -21.23 55.00 41.78
CA GLU A 210 -20.15 55.54 40.94
C GLU A 210 -18.80 54.86 41.29
N ASP A 211 -18.47 54.75 42.57
CA ASP A 211 -17.26 54.06 43.05
C ASP A 211 -17.27 52.56 42.74
N THR A 212 -18.43 51.92 42.88
CA THR A 212 -18.65 50.52 42.48
C THR A 212 -18.40 50.35 40.99
N ALA A 213 -18.99 51.20 40.16
CA ALA A 213 -18.85 51.11 38.70
C ALA A 213 -17.39 51.30 38.25
N ASN A 214 -16.66 52.18 38.92
CA ASN A 214 -15.22 52.40 38.67
C ASN A 214 -14.33 51.20 39.06
N SER A 215 -14.79 50.34 39.97
CA SER A 215 -14.08 49.11 40.37
C SER A 215 -14.65 47.82 39.75
N PHE A 216 -15.74 47.91 38.99
CA PHE A 216 -16.47 46.76 38.44
C PHE A 216 -15.72 46.03 37.31
N ASP A 217 -14.68 46.62 36.74
CA ASP A 217 -13.87 46.01 35.66
C ASP A 217 -13.22 44.68 36.10
N ALA A 218 -12.90 44.54 37.40
CA ALA A 218 -12.43 43.28 37.96
C ALA A 218 -13.50 42.17 37.90
N THR A 219 -14.75 42.51 38.19
CA THR A 219 -15.91 41.61 38.07
C THR A 219 -16.13 41.21 36.61
N LEU A 220 -16.09 42.18 35.67
CA LEU A 220 -16.21 41.90 34.24
C LEU A 220 -15.13 40.92 33.75
N THR A 221 -13.91 41.05 34.25
CA THR A 221 -12.80 40.14 33.92
C THR A 221 -13.08 38.72 34.40
N GLN A 222 -13.56 38.54 35.63
CA GLN A 222 -13.92 37.22 36.16
C GLN A 222 -15.07 36.59 35.37
N LEU A 223 -16.09 37.36 35.03
CA LEU A 223 -17.20 36.90 34.19
C LEU A 223 -16.74 36.47 32.80
N THR A 224 -15.83 37.22 32.19
CA THR A 224 -15.25 36.88 30.88
C THR A 224 -14.47 35.57 30.94
N ASN A 225 -13.71 35.34 32.01
CA ASN A 225 -12.98 34.10 32.21
C ASN A 225 -13.94 32.91 32.43
N ALA A 226 -15.00 33.09 33.24
CA ALA A 226 -16.03 32.08 33.44
C ALA A 226 -16.76 31.73 32.13
N GLU A 227 -16.99 32.71 31.24
CA GLU A 227 -17.64 32.47 29.94
C GLU A 227 -16.82 31.54 29.01
N GLN A 228 -15.50 31.46 29.19
CA GLN A 228 -14.62 30.57 28.41
C GLN A 228 -14.99 29.10 28.54
N ILE A 229 -15.72 28.70 29.59
CA ILE A 229 -16.21 27.32 29.76
C ILE A 229 -17.01 26.83 28.55
N ARG A 230 -17.71 27.74 27.87
CA ARG A 230 -18.50 27.42 26.68
C ARG A 230 -17.62 26.95 25.53
N GLU A 231 -16.51 27.65 25.29
CA GLU A 231 -15.56 27.28 24.23
C GLU A 231 -14.73 26.06 24.63
N ALA A 232 -14.23 26.02 25.87
CA ALA A 232 -13.48 24.88 26.40
C ALA A 232 -14.28 23.57 26.34
N SER A 233 -15.59 23.63 26.60
CA SER A 233 -16.46 22.46 26.53
C SER A 233 -16.60 21.85 25.14
N LYS A 234 -16.43 22.62 24.05
CA LYS A 234 -16.68 22.11 22.68
C LYS A 234 -15.74 20.97 22.32
N LEU A 235 -14.44 21.17 22.57
CA LEU A 235 -13.43 20.17 22.27
C LEU A 235 -13.58 18.95 23.19
N PHE A 236 -13.81 19.20 24.48
CA PHE A 236 -14.00 18.13 25.46
C PHE A 236 -15.24 17.27 25.15
N LEU A 237 -16.40 17.88 24.87
CA LEU A 237 -17.62 17.17 24.49
C LEU A 237 -17.46 16.38 23.20
N LYS A 238 -16.66 16.87 22.24
CA LYS A 238 -16.33 16.13 21.02
C LYS A 238 -15.57 14.84 21.37
N SER A 239 -14.53 14.93 22.20
CA SER A 239 -13.75 13.77 22.63
C SER A 239 -14.58 12.78 23.46
N LEU A 240 -15.49 13.25 24.32
CA LEU A 240 -16.42 12.36 25.03
C LEU A 240 -17.35 11.59 24.07
N ASN A 241 -17.78 12.19 22.95
CA ASN A 241 -18.58 11.49 21.94
C ASN A 241 -17.76 10.45 21.15
N GLU A 242 -16.49 10.73 20.88
CA GLU A 242 -15.57 9.78 20.24
C GLU A 242 -15.34 8.56 21.14
N GLU A 243 -15.14 8.78 22.44
CA GLU A 243 -15.05 7.73 23.45
C GLU A 243 -16.34 6.91 23.51
N LYS A 244 -17.50 7.58 23.60
CA LYS A 244 -18.80 6.92 23.55
C LYS A 244 -18.93 6.02 22.32
N THR A 245 -18.60 6.53 21.14
CA THR A 245 -18.69 5.77 19.88
C THR A 245 -17.80 4.54 19.90
N THR A 246 -16.58 4.68 20.42
CA THR A 246 -15.60 3.60 20.57
C THR A 246 -16.14 2.50 21.49
N GLN A 247 -16.70 2.89 22.64
CA GLN A 247 -17.34 1.96 23.58
C GLN A 247 -18.59 1.30 22.99
N SER A 248 -19.47 2.05 22.34
CA SER A 248 -20.67 1.49 21.70
C SER A 248 -20.31 0.48 20.60
N LYS A 249 -19.27 0.74 19.80
CA LYS A 249 -18.78 -0.22 18.79
C LYS A 249 -18.33 -1.51 19.45
N LYS A 250 -17.49 -1.42 20.47
CA LYS A 250 -17.05 -2.57 21.27
C LYS A 250 -18.26 -3.36 21.78
N ASN A 251 -19.22 -2.67 22.41
CA ASN A 251 -20.42 -3.22 23.07
C ASN A 251 -21.51 -3.70 22.12
N SER A 252 -21.38 -3.44 20.82
CA SER A 252 -22.22 -4.08 19.81
C SER A 252 -21.88 -5.57 19.60
N HIS A 253 -20.73 -6.02 20.11
CA HIS A 253 -20.31 -7.42 20.10
C HIS A 253 -20.63 -8.12 21.44
N PRO A 254 -20.87 -9.45 21.44
CA PRO A 254 -21.10 -10.22 22.65
C PRO A 254 -19.95 -10.10 23.67
N ALA A 255 -20.29 -10.19 24.95
CA ALA A 255 -19.31 -10.20 26.03
C ALA A 255 -18.40 -11.44 25.97
N LEU A 256 -17.16 -11.28 26.45
CA LEU A 256 -16.20 -12.38 26.52
C LEU A 256 -16.55 -13.34 27.67
N THR A 257 -16.76 -14.62 27.36
CA THR A 257 -17.05 -15.70 28.31
C THR A 257 -15.89 -16.70 28.34
N ASP A 258 -15.81 -17.56 29.36
CA ASP A 258 -14.81 -18.65 29.35
C ASP A 258 -14.94 -19.55 28.11
N GLU A 259 -16.17 -19.82 27.69
CA GLU A 259 -16.47 -20.73 26.59
C GLU A 259 -16.06 -20.15 25.22
N ASN A 260 -16.40 -18.88 24.94
CA ASN A 260 -16.02 -18.26 23.66
C ASN A 260 -14.52 -17.95 23.58
N VAL A 261 -13.87 -17.62 24.70
CA VAL A 261 -12.42 -17.44 24.77
C VAL A 261 -11.70 -18.76 24.56
N ALA A 262 -12.16 -19.86 25.16
CA ALA A 262 -11.60 -21.19 24.94
C ALA A 262 -11.69 -21.60 23.46
N SER A 263 -12.84 -21.34 22.82
CA SER A 263 -13.02 -21.60 21.38
C SER A 263 -12.07 -20.77 20.51
N LEU A 264 -11.85 -19.49 20.83
CA LEU A 264 -10.87 -18.65 20.12
C LEU A 264 -9.45 -19.19 20.28
N LEU A 265 -9.05 -19.55 21.50
CA LEU A 265 -7.73 -20.11 21.78
C LEU A 265 -7.51 -21.45 21.08
N GLU A 266 -8.55 -22.27 20.91
CA GLU A 266 -8.47 -23.49 20.08
C GLU A 266 -8.10 -23.16 18.63
N ASN A 267 -8.71 -22.13 18.05
CA ASN A 267 -8.37 -21.70 16.68
C ASN A 267 -6.96 -21.11 16.60
N PHE A 268 -6.52 -20.39 17.63
CA PHE A 268 -5.15 -19.90 17.71
C PHE A 268 -4.16 -21.06 17.77
N ASN A 269 -4.44 -22.09 18.56
CA ASN A 269 -3.62 -23.30 18.62
C ASN A 269 -3.51 -23.99 17.25
N LYS A 270 -4.60 -24.08 16.49
CA LYS A 270 -4.58 -24.60 15.10
C LYS A 270 -3.70 -23.72 14.19
N ALA A 271 -3.76 -22.40 14.32
CA ALA A 271 -2.88 -21.47 13.60
C ALA A 271 -1.40 -21.67 13.99
N PHE A 272 -1.10 -21.91 15.27
CA PHE A 272 0.25 -22.20 15.73
C PHE A 272 0.78 -23.53 15.21
N ASP A 273 -0.07 -24.53 15.06
CA ASP A 273 0.34 -25.81 14.48
C ASP A 273 0.69 -25.69 12.99
N ILE A 274 0.02 -24.79 12.26
CA ILE A 274 0.44 -24.41 10.90
C ILE A 274 1.77 -23.67 10.94
N SER A 275 1.92 -22.69 11.84
CA SER A 275 3.17 -21.93 11.99
C SER A 275 4.37 -22.86 12.22
N LYS A 276 4.25 -23.86 13.10
CA LYS A 276 5.29 -24.89 13.32
C LYS A 276 5.60 -25.69 12.05
N SER A 277 4.59 -26.11 11.28
CA SER A 277 4.79 -26.82 10.02
C SER A 277 5.47 -25.95 8.97
N VAL A 278 5.04 -24.70 8.83
CA VAL A 278 5.62 -23.74 7.89
C VAL A 278 7.05 -23.39 8.29
N ALA A 279 7.37 -23.27 9.58
CA ALA A 279 8.72 -22.89 10.02
C ALA A 279 9.80 -23.81 9.44
N SER A 280 9.52 -25.12 9.36
CA SER A 280 10.43 -26.11 8.76
C SER A 280 10.57 -26.00 7.23
N SER A 281 9.57 -25.43 6.55
CA SER A 281 9.48 -25.31 5.09
C SER A 281 9.56 -23.87 4.60
N LEU A 282 9.89 -22.92 5.49
CA LEU A 282 9.92 -21.49 5.21
C LEU A 282 10.84 -21.14 4.02
N PRO A 283 12.05 -21.71 3.87
CA PRO A 283 12.87 -21.50 2.67
C PRO A 283 12.17 -22.01 1.40
N GLY A 284 11.50 -23.16 1.46
CA GLY A 284 10.79 -23.73 0.32
C GLY A 284 9.62 -22.87 -0.16
N PHE A 285 8.78 -22.38 0.77
CA PHE A 285 7.70 -21.44 0.42
C PHE A 285 8.24 -20.12 -0.16
N LYS A 286 9.38 -19.61 0.33
CA LYS A 286 10.04 -18.43 -0.25
C LYS A 286 10.48 -18.69 -1.69
N SER A 287 11.12 -19.82 -1.96
CA SER A 287 11.54 -20.20 -3.31
C SER A 287 10.35 -20.36 -4.27
N ILE A 288 9.23 -20.93 -3.81
CA ILE A 288 8.00 -21.04 -4.61
C ILE A 288 7.43 -19.64 -4.92
N ARG A 289 7.31 -18.76 -3.92
CA ARG A 289 6.83 -17.38 -4.13
C ARG A 289 7.69 -16.62 -5.13
N ASP A 290 9.01 -16.73 -4.99
CA ASP A 290 9.96 -16.04 -5.84
C ASP A 290 9.91 -16.59 -7.28
N LEU A 291 9.67 -17.90 -7.45
CA LEU A 291 9.46 -18.54 -8.75
C LEU A 291 8.16 -18.04 -9.41
N VAL A 292 7.05 -18.05 -8.66
CA VAL A 292 5.74 -17.52 -9.09
C VAL A 292 5.88 -16.07 -9.55
N SER A 293 6.62 -15.26 -8.80
CA SER A 293 6.91 -13.86 -9.12
C SER A 293 7.77 -13.72 -10.37
N SER A 294 8.79 -14.57 -10.55
CA SER A 294 9.69 -14.53 -11.71
C SER A 294 9.01 -14.86 -13.04
N ARG A 295 7.88 -15.58 -12.99
CA ARG A 295 7.05 -15.97 -14.13
C ARG A 295 5.86 -15.02 -14.39
N GLN A 296 5.80 -13.86 -13.72
CA GLN A 296 4.99 -12.73 -14.18
C GLN A 296 5.42 -12.31 -15.61
N PRO A 297 4.55 -11.68 -16.42
CA PRO A 297 4.57 -11.86 -17.86
C PRO A 297 5.95 -11.64 -18.52
N SER A 298 6.23 -12.50 -19.49
CA SER A 298 7.55 -12.96 -19.94
C SER A 298 8.54 -11.89 -20.40
N PHE A 299 8.07 -10.68 -20.70
CA PHE A 299 8.88 -9.64 -21.30
C PHE A 299 9.72 -8.87 -20.27
N HIS A 300 9.45 -8.93 -18.97
CA HIS A 300 10.31 -8.29 -17.95
C HIS A 300 11.48 -9.17 -17.47
N HIS A 301 11.62 -10.38 -18.03
CA HIS A 301 12.68 -11.29 -17.60
C HIS A 301 14.04 -10.77 -18.06
N LYS A 302 14.96 -10.61 -17.10
CA LYS A 302 16.34 -10.20 -17.39
C LYS A 302 17.16 -11.44 -17.69
N PHE A 303 17.30 -11.76 -18.97
CA PHE A 303 18.19 -12.85 -19.41
C PHE A 303 19.64 -12.39 -19.34
N GLN A 304 20.47 -13.10 -18.59
CA GLN A 304 21.90 -12.80 -18.49
C GLN A 304 22.68 -13.48 -19.61
N TYR A 305 22.39 -14.76 -19.87
CA TYR A 305 23.14 -15.63 -20.78
C TYR A 305 22.34 -16.07 -21.99
N THR A 306 21.00 -16.04 -21.92
CA THR A 306 20.13 -16.65 -22.93
C THR A 306 19.16 -15.66 -23.58
N SER A 307 19.58 -14.41 -23.77
CA SER A 307 18.72 -13.35 -24.32
C SER A 307 18.18 -13.63 -25.74
N GLY A 308 18.83 -14.47 -26.55
CA GLY A 308 18.29 -14.94 -27.83
C GLY A 308 17.46 -16.23 -27.74
N LEU A 309 17.24 -16.76 -26.53
CA LEU A 309 16.41 -17.94 -26.24
C LEU A 309 15.28 -17.58 -25.26
N PRO A 310 14.45 -16.55 -25.51
CA PRO A 310 13.41 -16.12 -24.58
C PRO A 310 12.33 -17.17 -24.33
N SER A 311 12.16 -18.15 -25.22
CA SER A 311 11.26 -19.31 -25.06
C SER A 311 12.00 -20.56 -24.55
N GLY A 312 13.25 -20.41 -24.11
CA GLY A 312 14.07 -21.41 -23.42
C GLY A 312 14.16 -22.74 -24.18
N PRO A 313 13.64 -23.85 -23.62
CA PRO A 313 13.75 -25.17 -24.24
C PRO A 313 13.05 -25.30 -25.60
N ARG A 314 12.09 -24.43 -25.92
CA ARG A 314 11.47 -24.42 -27.25
C ARG A 314 12.44 -23.91 -28.30
N ASP A 315 13.18 -22.84 -28.00
CA ASP A 315 14.16 -22.27 -28.93
C ASP A 315 15.33 -23.23 -29.16
N LEU A 316 15.82 -23.88 -28.09
CA LEU A 316 16.87 -24.91 -28.20
C LEU A 316 16.43 -26.08 -29.10
N ALA A 317 15.16 -26.48 -29.04
CA ALA A 317 14.64 -27.57 -29.87
C ALA A 317 14.55 -27.20 -31.36
N LEU A 318 14.55 -25.90 -31.70
CA LEU A 318 14.42 -25.39 -33.06
C LEU A 318 15.76 -25.02 -33.71
N LEU A 319 16.90 -25.15 -33.01
CA LEU A 319 18.22 -24.75 -33.52
C LEU A 319 18.54 -25.31 -34.90
N LYS A 320 18.29 -26.62 -35.09
CA LYS A 320 18.53 -27.29 -36.37
C LYS A 320 17.64 -26.77 -37.50
N SER A 321 16.36 -26.53 -37.24
CA SER A 321 15.46 -25.95 -38.26
C SER A 321 15.81 -24.49 -38.55
N ASN A 322 16.21 -23.73 -37.54
CA ASN A 322 16.59 -22.33 -37.67
C ASN A 322 17.81 -22.20 -38.59
N LEU A 323 18.85 -23.03 -38.40
CA LEU A 323 20.03 -23.08 -39.27
C LEU A 323 19.72 -23.42 -40.73
N ARG A 324 18.70 -24.26 -40.98
CA ARG A 324 18.30 -24.71 -42.33
C ARG A 324 17.34 -23.77 -43.04
N THR A 325 16.85 -22.74 -42.35
CA THR A 325 15.95 -21.77 -42.99
C THR A 325 16.72 -21.08 -44.12
N PRO A 326 16.20 -21.06 -45.37
CA PRO A 326 16.95 -20.51 -46.52
C PRO A 326 17.50 -19.12 -46.24
N TRP A 327 16.69 -18.25 -45.62
CA TRP A 327 17.10 -16.90 -45.25
C TRP A 327 18.33 -16.84 -44.34
N VAL A 328 18.45 -17.77 -43.39
CA VAL A 328 19.59 -17.88 -42.47
C VAL A 328 20.78 -18.53 -43.17
N ALA A 329 20.56 -19.68 -43.82
CA ALA A 329 21.61 -20.45 -44.47
C ALA A 329 22.34 -19.63 -45.54
N ASP A 330 21.61 -18.88 -46.37
CA ASP A 330 22.18 -18.07 -47.45
C ASP A 330 23.07 -16.92 -46.94
N ARG A 331 22.95 -16.55 -45.66
CA ARG A 331 23.75 -15.51 -45.00
C ARG A 331 24.92 -16.07 -44.18
N ILE A 332 25.06 -17.39 -44.10
CA ILE A 332 26.20 -18.03 -43.43
C ILE A 332 27.32 -18.21 -44.44
N PHE A 333 28.51 -17.68 -44.12
CA PHE A 333 29.70 -17.90 -44.93
C PHE A 333 29.98 -19.41 -45.10
N ASN A 334 30.14 -19.87 -46.34
CA ASN A 334 30.36 -21.28 -46.66
C ASN A 334 29.30 -22.21 -46.03
N HIS A 335 28.02 -21.84 -46.12
CA HIS A 335 26.92 -22.51 -45.42
C HIS A 335 26.85 -24.02 -45.65
N THR A 336 27.18 -24.51 -46.85
CA THR A 336 27.19 -25.96 -47.17
C THR A 336 28.17 -26.74 -46.29
N PHE A 337 29.22 -26.08 -45.79
CA PHE A 337 30.18 -26.64 -44.85
C PHE A 337 29.89 -26.25 -43.40
N VAL A 338 29.56 -24.99 -43.13
CA VAL A 338 29.37 -24.49 -41.75
C VAL A 338 28.10 -25.05 -41.11
N VAL A 339 26.97 -25.07 -41.83
CA VAL A 339 25.68 -25.50 -41.26
C VAL A 339 25.72 -26.94 -40.76
N PRO A 340 26.18 -27.96 -41.53
CA PRO A 340 26.27 -29.33 -41.02
C PRO A 340 27.19 -29.48 -39.79
N ASN A 341 28.26 -28.68 -39.72
CA ASN A 341 29.17 -28.71 -38.57
C ASN A 341 28.56 -28.03 -37.35
N LEU A 342 27.80 -26.94 -37.49
CA LEU A 342 27.05 -26.35 -36.38
C LEU A 342 25.90 -27.24 -35.91
N GLU A 343 25.23 -27.96 -36.82
CA GLU A 343 24.25 -28.99 -36.41
C GLU A 343 24.89 -30.07 -35.54
N LYS A 344 26.11 -30.48 -35.89
CA LYS A 344 26.90 -31.43 -35.10
C LYS A 344 27.27 -30.83 -33.74
N ALA A 345 27.68 -29.56 -33.74
CA ALA A 345 27.99 -28.84 -32.51
C ALA A 345 26.78 -28.81 -31.57
N PHE A 346 25.57 -28.55 -32.07
CA PHE A 346 24.36 -28.48 -31.23
C PHE A 346 23.78 -29.84 -30.77
N LEU A 347 24.33 -30.99 -31.17
CA LEU A 347 23.85 -32.30 -30.72
C LEU A 347 23.75 -32.48 -29.19
N PRO A 348 24.72 -32.01 -28.37
CA PRO A 348 24.68 -32.12 -26.91
C PRO A 348 23.44 -31.49 -26.28
N PHE A 349 22.88 -30.42 -26.89
CA PHE A 349 21.64 -29.80 -26.43
C PHE A 349 20.44 -30.75 -26.48
N GLY A 350 20.44 -31.82 -27.28
CA GLY A 350 19.29 -32.74 -27.38
C GLY A 350 18.93 -33.39 -26.04
N SER A 351 19.93 -33.84 -25.29
CA SER A 351 19.72 -34.47 -23.98
C SER A 351 19.29 -33.45 -22.92
N LEU A 352 19.87 -32.24 -22.94
CA LEU A 352 19.54 -31.14 -22.04
C LEU A 352 18.11 -30.64 -22.29
N THR A 353 17.77 -30.39 -23.55
CA THR A 353 16.44 -29.90 -23.99
C THR A 353 15.32 -30.84 -23.59
N THR A 354 15.53 -32.15 -23.70
CA THR A 354 14.52 -33.14 -23.28
C THR A 354 14.17 -33.00 -21.79
N THR A 355 15.18 -32.85 -20.93
CA THR A 355 14.95 -32.68 -19.49
C THR A 355 14.41 -31.28 -19.17
N LEU A 356 14.87 -30.23 -19.87
CA LEU A 356 14.33 -28.87 -19.68
C LEU A 356 12.83 -28.82 -19.99
N LYS A 357 12.40 -29.50 -21.07
CA LYS A 357 10.98 -29.61 -21.42
C LYS A 357 10.18 -30.31 -20.33
N SER A 358 10.74 -31.36 -19.71
CA SER A 358 10.09 -32.05 -18.60
C SER A 358 9.84 -31.11 -17.41
N VAL A 359 10.83 -30.29 -17.04
CA VAL A 359 10.69 -29.30 -15.97
C VAL A 359 9.70 -28.21 -16.37
N GLU A 360 9.81 -27.66 -17.58
CA GLU A 360 8.91 -26.61 -18.06
C GLU A 360 7.44 -27.09 -18.09
N SER A 361 7.19 -28.37 -18.39
CA SER A 361 5.84 -28.96 -18.26
C SER A 361 5.30 -28.99 -16.83
N SER A 362 6.16 -29.13 -15.82
CA SER A 362 5.77 -29.04 -14.41
C SER A 362 5.49 -27.61 -13.96
N LEU A 363 6.04 -26.62 -14.65
CA LEU A 363 5.88 -25.19 -14.35
C LEU A 363 4.81 -24.50 -15.22
N TRP A 364 4.33 -25.17 -16.27
CA TRP A 364 3.44 -24.61 -17.29
C TRP A 364 2.15 -23.99 -16.71
N SER A 365 1.59 -24.56 -15.64
CA SER A 365 0.35 -24.03 -15.05
C SER A 365 0.51 -22.63 -14.44
N LEU A 366 1.75 -22.20 -14.16
CA LEU A 366 2.03 -20.83 -13.71
C LEU A 366 1.93 -19.79 -14.83
N ASP A 367 1.84 -20.21 -16.10
CA ASP A 367 1.58 -19.29 -17.21
C ASP A 367 0.09 -18.86 -17.24
N ASP A 368 -0.81 -19.59 -16.56
CA ASP A 368 -2.20 -19.19 -16.32
C ASP A 368 -2.28 -18.18 -15.17
N GLU A 369 -2.85 -17.00 -15.44
CA GLU A 369 -2.91 -15.93 -14.45
C GLU A 369 -3.74 -16.29 -13.20
N THR A 370 -4.85 -17.01 -13.39
CA THR A 370 -5.76 -17.36 -12.30
C THR A 370 -5.08 -18.33 -11.36
N ILE A 371 -4.49 -19.40 -11.91
CA ILE A 371 -3.73 -20.39 -11.13
C ILE A 371 -2.55 -19.71 -10.43
N ARG A 372 -1.81 -18.85 -11.14
CA ARG A 372 -0.67 -18.12 -10.57
C ARG A 372 -1.07 -17.25 -9.37
N LYS A 373 -2.20 -16.51 -9.46
CA LYS A 373 -2.74 -15.70 -8.35
C LYS A 373 -3.14 -16.56 -7.17
N SER A 374 -3.83 -17.69 -7.40
CA SER A 374 -4.21 -18.62 -6.33
C SER A 374 -3.00 -19.23 -5.63
N VAL A 375 -1.97 -19.65 -6.37
CA VAL A 375 -0.72 -20.14 -5.79
C VAL A 375 -0.05 -19.06 -4.95
N ASP A 376 0.03 -17.81 -5.46
CA ASP A 376 0.60 -16.69 -4.71
C ASP A 376 -0.16 -16.41 -3.42
N GLU A 377 -1.50 -16.42 -3.43
CA GLU A 377 -2.34 -16.22 -2.24
C GLU A 377 -2.11 -17.32 -1.18
N VAL A 378 -2.08 -18.60 -1.60
CA VAL A 378 -1.83 -19.74 -0.70
C VAL A 378 -0.43 -19.67 -0.10
N VAL A 379 0.60 -19.47 -0.94
CA VAL A 379 2.01 -19.43 -0.50
C VAL A 379 2.25 -18.24 0.42
N ASN A 380 1.75 -17.06 0.06
CA ASN A 380 1.87 -15.89 0.92
C ASN A 380 1.16 -16.14 2.25
N THR A 381 -0.04 -16.76 2.26
CA THR A 381 -0.73 -17.09 3.51
C THR A 381 0.07 -18.03 4.41
N CYS A 382 0.71 -19.07 3.86
CA CYS A 382 1.64 -19.91 4.61
C CYS A 382 2.78 -19.08 5.23
N LEU A 383 3.43 -18.22 4.44
CA LEU A 383 4.53 -17.37 4.91
C LEU A 383 4.14 -16.46 6.08
N LEU A 384 2.86 -16.07 6.22
CA LEU A 384 2.38 -15.24 7.34
C LEU A 384 2.47 -16.01 8.64
N PHE A 385 1.97 -17.25 8.63
CA PHE A 385 2.04 -18.13 9.78
C PHE A 385 3.50 -18.48 10.11
N GLY A 386 4.33 -18.70 9.10
CA GLY A 386 5.75 -19.03 9.29
C GLY A 386 6.62 -17.89 9.85
N ASN A 387 6.19 -16.63 9.71
CA ASN A 387 6.93 -15.46 10.22
C ASN A 387 6.42 -14.97 11.59
N ASN A 388 5.37 -15.56 12.15
CA ASN A 388 4.89 -15.21 13.49
C ASN A 388 5.87 -15.73 14.55
N SER A 389 6.49 -14.80 15.30
CA SER A 389 7.51 -15.13 16.32
C SER A 389 6.95 -15.37 17.72
N ILE A 390 5.64 -15.23 17.92
CA ILE A 390 5.01 -15.26 19.23
C ILE A 390 4.60 -16.69 19.58
N SER A 391 4.80 -17.10 20.82
CA SER A 391 4.41 -18.43 21.29
C SER A 391 2.91 -18.53 21.60
N ALA A 392 2.38 -19.76 21.58
CA ALA A 392 0.98 -20.02 21.95
C ALA A 392 0.66 -19.61 23.40
N ASP A 393 1.62 -19.81 24.32
CA ASP A 393 1.46 -19.45 25.72
C ASP A 393 1.41 -17.93 25.91
N GLU A 394 2.26 -17.18 25.20
CA GLU A 394 2.26 -15.71 25.25
C GLU A 394 0.94 -15.12 24.74
N ILE A 395 0.41 -15.62 23.61
CA ILE A 395 -0.90 -15.17 23.12
C ILE A 395 -2.01 -15.53 24.08
N SER A 396 -2.00 -16.75 24.63
CA SER A 396 -3.01 -17.20 25.58
C SER A 396 -3.06 -16.28 26.80
N ASN A 397 -1.89 -15.87 27.31
CA ASN A 397 -1.79 -14.90 28.39
C ASN A 397 -2.39 -13.54 27.99
N ILE A 398 -2.05 -13.01 26.80
CA ILE A 398 -2.58 -11.72 26.32
C ILE A 398 -4.10 -11.75 26.17
N VAL A 399 -4.65 -12.81 25.56
CA VAL A 399 -6.11 -13.00 25.41
C VAL A 399 -6.80 -13.00 26.77
N ASN A 400 -6.23 -13.68 27.76
CA ASN A 400 -6.78 -13.74 29.11
C ASN A 400 -6.70 -12.38 29.83
N GLU A 401 -5.62 -11.61 29.66
CA GLU A 401 -5.53 -10.24 30.21
C GLU A 401 -6.52 -9.29 29.53
N LEU A 402 -6.67 -9.35 28.21
CA LEU A 402 -7.67 -8.55 27.48
C LEU A 402 -9.08 -8.85 27.97
N LYS A 403 -9.40 -10.12 28.22
CA LYS A 403 -10.68 -10.53 28.82
C LYS A 403 -10.88 -9.95 30.22
N LYS A 404 -9.85 -9.96 31.07
CA LYS A 404 -9.93 -9.34 32.40
C LYS A 404 -10.23 -7.85 32.28
N CYS A 405 -9.54 -7.14 31.39
CA CYS A 405 -9.80 -5.72 31.17
C CYS A 405 -11.22 -5.47 30.64
N ASP A 406 -11.72 -6.34 29.74
CA ASP A 406 -13.08 -6.26 29.23
C ASP A 406 -14.14 -6.30 30.34
N SER A 407 -13.88 -7.08 31.40
CA SER A 407 -14.79 -7.23 32.54
C SER A 407 -14.82 -6.04 33.50
N LEU A 408 -13.83 -5.14 33.44
CA LEU A 408 -13.75 -3.97 34.33
C LEU A 408 -14.78 -2.88 34.00
N GLN A 409 -15.24 -2.82 32.75
CA GLN A 409 -16.24 -1.86 32.33
C GLN A 409 -17.59 -2.55 32.15
N ASN A 410 -18.59 -2.12 32.92
CA ASN A 410 -19.97 -2.43 32.59
C ASN A 410 -20.44 -1.43 31.49
N PRO A 411 -20.69 -1.90 30.25
CA PRO A 411 -21.07 -1.07 29.12
C PRO A 411 -22.16 -0.04 29.41
N THR A 412 -23.22 -0.53 30.07
CA THR A 412 -24.44 0.24 30.32
C THR A 412 -24.20 1.29 31.41
N SER A 413 -23.35 0.99 32.39
CA SER A 413 -23.04 1.93 33.48
C SER A 413 -22.15 3.07 32.99
N PHE A 414 -21.14 2.78 32.18
CA PHE A 414 -20.22 3.79 31.67
C PHE A 414 -20.91 4.74 30.68
N GLU A 415 -21.71 4.23 29.75
CA GLU A 415 -22.47 5.06 28.81
C GLU A 415 -23.43 6.02 29.53
N GLN A 416 -24.11 5.54 30.58
CA GLN A 416 -24.98 6.37 31.41
C GLN A 416 -24.22 7.49 32.12
N LYS A 417 -23.02 7.22 32.64
CA LYS A 417 -22.16 8.23 33.28
C LYS A 417 -21.66 9.27 32.29
N LEU A 418 -21.28 8.86 31.08
CA LEU A 418 -20.89 9.79 30.00
C LEU A 418 -22.04 10.73 29.62
N GLU A 419 -23.25 10.20 29.46
CA GLU A 419 -24.43 11.03 29.16
C GLU A 419 -24.82 11.94 30.33
N ALA A 420 -24.70 11.46 31.58
CA ALA A 420 -24.92 12.29 32.76
C ALA A 420 -23.94 13.47 32.82
N LEU A 421 -22.64 13.21 32.61
CA LEU A 421 -21.61 14.25 32.54
C LEU A 421 -21.95 15.26 31.44
N ARG A 422 -22.17 14.80 30.21
CA ARG A 422 -22.53 15.67 29.09
C ARG A 422 -23.78 16.51 29.39
N GLY A 423 -24.81 15.92 29.97
CA GLY A 423 -26.02 16.63 30.39
C GLY A 423 -25.71 17.77 31.37
N THR A 424 -24.89 17.51 32.39
CA THR A 424 -24.48 18.53 33.37
C THR A 424 -23.64 19.65 32.75
N ILE A 425 -22.73 19.34 31.82
CA ILE A 425 -21.92 20.34 31.08
C ILE A 425 -22.83 21.27 30.27
N VAL A 426 -23.82 20.71 29.56
CA VAL A 426 -24.76 21.50 28.75
C VAL A 426 -25.62 22.43 29.63
N ILE A 427 -26.05 21.96 30.80
CA ILE A 427 -26.80 22.77 31.77
C ILE A 427 -25.92 23.93 32.26
N LEU A 428 -24.69 23.64 32.70
CA LEU A 428 -23.76 24.67 33.18
C LEU A 428 -23.47 25.73 32.12
N ASN A 429 -23.18 25.32 30.89
CA ASN A 429 -22.95 26.24 29.77
C ASN A 429 -24.15 27.16 29.52
N LYS A 430 -25.37 26.63 29.66
CA LYS A 430 -26.60 27.41 29.50
C LYS A 430 -26.76 28.42 30.63
N GLU A 431 -26.52 28.01 31.88
CA GLU A 431 -26.58 28.90 33.04
C GLU A 431 -25.56 30.04 32.94
N VAL A 432 -24.30 29.72 32.60
CA VAL A 432 -23.25 30.73 32.39
C VAL A 432 -23.61 31.67 31.24
N SER A 433 -24.19 31.17 30.14
CA SER A 433 -24.61 32.02 29.02
C SER A 433 -25.76 32.98 29.33
N ALA A 434 -26.51 32.74 30.42
CA ALA A 434 -27.59 33.60 30.86
C ALA A 434 -27.12 34.75 31.75
N ILE A 435 -25.85 34.73 32.19
CA ILE A 435 -25.25 35.80 32.97
C ILE A 435 -25.11 37.05 32.08
N SER A 436 -25.52 38.21 32.62
CA SER A 436 -25.41 39.49 31.91
C SER A 436 -23.94 39.84 31.67
N ASN A 437 -23.64 40.43 30.52
CA ASN A 437 -22.30 40.95 30.22
C ASN A 437 -22.05 42.35 30.84
N PHE A 438 -23.07 42.93 31.50
CA PHE A 438 -22.99 44.26 32.13
C PHE A 438 -22.41 45.36 31.22
N SER A 439 -22.59 45.26 29.89
CA SER A 439 -22.06 46.18 28.88
C SER A 439 -22.47 47.66 29.03
N TYR A 440 -23.39 47.96 29.94
CA TYR A 440 -23.89 49.30 30.25
C TYR A 440 -23.28 49.88 31.53
N ILE A 441 -22.37 49.17 32.22
CA ILE A 441 -21.82 49.61 33.51
C ILE A 441 -21.03 50.92 33.42
N ASP A 442 -20.41 51.19 32.27
CA ASP A 442 -19.66 52.44 32.03
C ASP A 442 -20.52 53.70 32.18
N GLN A 443 -21.84 53.59 32.00
CA GLN A 443 -22.77 54.70 32.21
C GLN A 443 -22.89 55.12 33.68
N PHE A 444 -22.42 54.28 34.61
CA PHE A 444 -22.37 54.58 36.04
C PHE A 444 -21.02 55.11 36.51
N LYS A 445 -19.97 55.08 35.67
CA LYS A 445 -18.62 55.57 36.05
C LYS A 445 -18.55 57.10 36.20
N ASN A 446 -19.50 57.82 35.61
CA ASN A 446 -19.66 59.25 35.80
C ASN A 446 -21.14 59.61 35.96
N LEU A 447 -21.56 59.85 37.20
CA LEU A 447 -22.93 60.22 37.54
C LEU A 447 -23.10 61.71 37.82
N SER A 448 -22.12 62.56 37.46
CA SER A 448 -22.10 63.99 37.80
C SER A 448 -23.38 64.74 37.41
N SER A 449 -23.96 64.45 36.24
CA SER A 449 -25.21 65.09 35.78
C SER A 449 -26.43 64.71 36.64
N VAL A 450 -26.49 63.47 37.13
CA VAL A 450 -27.55 62.98 38.01
C VAL A 450 -27.32 63.47 39.44
N ILE A 451 -26.08 63.38 39.94
CA ILE A 451 -25.67 63.78 41.28
C ILE A 451 -25.98 65.25 41.55
N ALA A 452 -25.76 66.14 40.57
CA ALA A 452 -26.05 67.58 40.70
C ALA A 452 -27.51 67.90 41.06
N HIS A 453 -28.45 66.99 40.79
CA HIS A 453 -29.86 67.15 41.18
C HIS A 453 -30.15 66.76 42.63
N PHE A 454 -29.25 66.05 43.30
CA PHE A 454 -29.40 65.58 44.68
C PHE A 454 -28.39 66.17 45.64
N ASP A 455 -27.38 66.89 45.12
CA ASP A 455 -26.32 67.51 45.90
C ASP A 455 -26.84 68.71 46.71
N THR A 456 -27.09 68.46 47.99
CA THR A 456 -27.43 69.50 48.97
C THR A 456 -26.20 70.03 49.70
N GLU A 457 -25.01 69.49 49.41
CA GLU A 457 -23.77 69.90 50.05
C GLU A 457 -23.32 71.27 49.52
N ASN A 458 -22.68 72.07 50.38
CA ASN A 458 -22.10 73.37 50.02
C ASN A 458 -23.09 74.45 49.53
N LEU A 459 -24.40 74.29 49.77
CA LEU A 459 -25.38 75.33 49.49
C LEU A 459 -25.32 76.47 50.54
N PRO A 460 -25.49 77.75 50.12
CA PRO A 460 -25.20 78.91 50.96
C PRO A 460 -26.15 79.09 52.15
N ASN A 461 -27.32 78.43 52.16
CA ASN A 461 -28.28 78.44 53.26
C ASN A 461 -29.41 77.40 53.05
N LYS A 462 -30.17 77.15 54.11
CA LYS A 462 -31.33 76.24 54.15
C LYS A 462 -32.46 76.59 53.16
N ASN A 463 -32.58 77.85 52.73
CA ASN A 463 -33.58 78.21 51.72
C ASN A 463 -33.15 77.73 50.33
N ALA A 464 -31.85 77.77 50.01
CA ALA A 464 -31.29 77.23 48.77
C ALA A 464 -31.46 75.70 48.69
N GLU A 465 -31.23 74.99 49.79
CA GLU A 465 -31.50 73.55 49.91
C GLU A 465 -32.98 73.22 49.62
N LYS A 466 -33.92 73.94 50.25
CA LYS A 466 -35.36 73.74 50.02
C LYS A 466 -35.78 74.06 48.58
N ALA A 467 -35.14 75.04 47.95
CA ALA A 467 -35.38 75.40 46.56
C ALA A 467 -34.91 74.29 45.61
N LEU A 468 -33.70 73.75 45.83
CA LEU A 468 -33.19 72.59 45.09
C LEU A 468 -34.13 71.39 45.26
N ALA A 469 -34.50 71.03 46.50
CA ALA A 469 -35.42 69.93 46.76
C ALA A 469 -36.77 70.09 46.07
N SER A 470 -37.31 71.31 46.06
CA SER A 470 -38.55 71.62 45.34
C SER A 470 -38.41 71.49 43.82
N ASN A 471 -37.25 71.85 43.27
CA ASN A 471 -36.96 71.67 41.85
C ASN A 471 -36.77 70.20 41.49
N THR A 472 -35.95 69.47 42.26
CA THR A 472 -35.68 68.04 42.08
C THR A 472 -36.98 67.22 42.10
N MET A 473 -37.89 67.48 43.05
CA MET A 473 -39.21 66.85 43.07
C MET A 473 -40.04 67.07 41.79
N LYS A 474 -39.94 68.26 41.17
CA LYS A 474 -40.65 68.56 39.91
C LYS A 474 -40.05 67.84 38.71
N ILE A 475 -38.72 67.76 38.66
CA ILE A 475 -38.01 67.20 37.51
C ILE A 475 -37.77 65.69 37.60
N LEU A 476 -37.95 65.07 38.77
CA LEU A 476 -37.68 63.64 39.03
C LEU A 476 -38.37 62.68 38.05
N LYS A 477 -39.52 63.09 37.48
CA LYS A 477 -40.30 62.30 36.51
C LYS A 477 -40.13 62.74 35.06
N THR A 478 -39.57 63.93 34.81
CA THR A 478 -39.55 64.58 33.50
C THR A 478 -38.15 64.80 32.94
N ASN A 479 -37.11 64.79 33.78
CA ASN A 479 -35.72 64.88 33.36
C ASN A 479 -35.28 63.56 32.70
N SER A 480 -34.70 63.67 31.50
CA SER A 480 -34.25 62.52 30.70
C SER A 480 -33.15 61.72 31.40
N ASP A 481 -32.18 62.40 32.00
CA ASP A 481 -30.98 61.78 32.57
C ASP A 481 -31.34 60.97 33.83
N ILE A 482 -32.20 61.53 34.69
CA ILE A 482 -32.75 60.81 35.85
C ILE A 482 -33.58 59.60 35.40
N LYS A 483 -34.39 59.74 34.34
CA LYS A 483 -35.20 58.64 33.82
C LYS A 483 -34.31 57.51 33.29
N THR A 484 -33.35 57.81 32.43
CA THR A 484 -32.40 56.84 31.87
C THR A 484 -31.58 56.17 32.97
N PHE A 485 -31.08 56.94 33.94
CA PHE A 485 -30.39 56.39 35.10
C PHE A 485 -31.26 55.38 35.86
N ARG A 486 -32.53 55.69 36.13
CA ARG A 486 -33.44 54.79 36.84
C ARG A 486 -33.69 53.49 36.08
N GLU A 487 -33.85 53.55 34.77
CA GLU A 487 -34.02 52.37 33.92
C GLU A 487 -32.77 51.48 33.96
N ASN A 488 -31.59 52.08 33.85
CA ASN A 488 -30.32 51.36 33.95
C ASN A 488 -30.07 50.80 35.35
N ALA A 489 -30.38 51.55 36.43
CA ALA A 489 -30.19 51.10 37.80
C ALA A 489 -31.12 49.92 38.12
N ALA A 490 -32.35 49.93 37.60
CA ALA A 490 -33.27 48.79 37.70
C ALA A 490 -32.72 47.57 36.95
N LYS A 491 -32.15 47.77 35.75
CA LYS A 491 -31.48 46.71 34.99
C LYS A 491 -30.25 46.17 35.75
N PHE A 492 -29.42 47.06 36.30
CA PHE A 492 -28.24 46.68 37.07
C PHE A 492 -28.61 45.85 38.29
N SER A 493 -29.64 46.27 39.03
CA SER A 493 -30.16 45.52 40.16
C SER A 493 -30.65 44.14 39.75
N LYS A 494 -31.37 44.03 38.63
CA LYS A 494 -31.84 42.74 38.11
C LYS A 494 -30.68 41.81 37.72
N ASP A 495 -29.69 42.34 37.01
CA ASP A 495 -28.55 41.56 36.51
C ASP A 495 -27.63 41.12 37.66
N VAL A 496 -27.35 41.99 38.64
CA VAL A 496 -26.58 41.65 39.86
C VAL A 496 -27.30 40.58 40.67
N ASN A 497 -28.62 40.70 40.87
CA ASN A 497 -29.40 39.68 41.57
C ASN A 497 -29.38 38.35 40.81
N SER A 498 -29.47 38.37 39.48
CA SER A 498 -29.40 37.15 38.66
C SER A 498 -28.03 36.46 38.79
N LEU A 499 -26.94 37.22 38.82
CA LEU A 499 -25.60 36.69 39.05
C LEU A 499 -25.45 36.13 40.48
N LEU A 500 -25.95 36.85 41.49
CA LEU A 500 -25.92 36.40 42.88
C LEU A 500 -26.75 35.13 43.09
N ASP A 501 -27.90 35.01 42.41
CA ASP A 501 -28.74 33.82 42.42
C ASP A 501 -28.03 32.62 41.78
N PHE A 502 -27.33 32.84 40.67
CA PHE A 502 -26.50 31.80 40.04
C PHE A 502 -25.42 31.31 41.02
N ILE A 503 -24.66 32.22 41.61
CA ILE A 503 -23.59 31.91 42.57
C ILE A 503 -24.15 31.16 43.79
N SER A 504 -25.24 31.66 44.37
CA SER A 504 -25.74 31.15 45.65
C SER A 504 -26.53 29.85 45.54
N ASN A 505 -27.18 29.60 44.39
CA ASN A 505 -28.14 28.51 44.25
C ASN A 505 -27.76 27.48 43.18
N SER A 506 -26.84 27.77 42.25
CA SER A 506 -26.46 26.79 41.23
C SER A 506 -25.67 25.64 41.85
N LYS A 507 -26.14 24.41 41.62
CA LYS A 507 -25.40 23.19 41.92
C LYS A 507 -24.60 22.68 40.72
N SER A 508 -24.74 23.33 39.58
CA SER A 508 -24.20 22.85 38.29
C SER A 508 -22.69 22.66 38.30
N PRO A 509 -21.86 23.60 38.82
CA PRO A 509 -20.41 23.39 38.90
C PRO A 509 -20.03 22.14 39.73
N SER A 510 -20.61 21.98 40.92
CA SER A 510 -20.37 20.82 41.79
C SER A 510 -20.85 19.50 41.19
N ASN A 511 -21.98 19.53 40.47
CA ASN A 511 -22.51 18.34 39.78
C ASN A 511 -21.59 17.91 38.64
N VAL A 512 -21.11 18.87 37.82
CA VAL A 512 -20.14 18.59 36.75
C VAL A 512 -18.89 17.96 37.33
N LYS A 513 -18.32 18.54 38.38
CA LYS A 513 -17.11 18.00 39.04
C LYS A 513 -17.29 16.57 39.51
N THR A 514 -18.40 16.29 40.19
CA THR A 514 -18.73 14.94 40.68
C THR A 514 -18.85 13.93 39.53
N GLN A 515 -19.53 14.31 38.44
CA GLN A 515 -19.67 13.43 37.27
C GLN A 515 -18.34 13.24 36.54
N LEU A 516 -17.52 14.28 36.46
CA LEU A 516 -16.20 14.24 35.84
C LEU A 516 -15.28 13.28 36.59
N ASP A 517 -15.21 13.39 37.91
CA ASP A 517 -14.40 12.50 38.76
C ASP A 517 -14.81 11.03 38.61
N ASN A 518 -16.12 10.76 38.54
CA ASN A 518 -16.66 9.41 38.35
C ASN A 518 -16.26 8.80 37.00
N VAL A 519 -16.38 9.56 35.91
CA VAL A 519 -15.98 9.12 34.56
C VAL A 519 -14.47 8.92 34.50
N GLN A 520 -13.70 9.88 35.02
CA GLN A 520 -12.24 9.83 34.97
C GLN A 520 -11.68 8.64 35.77
N LYS A 521 -12.28 8.30 36.92
CA LYS A 521 -11.91 7.11 37.68
C LYS A 521 -12.07 5.82 36.87
N GLU A 522 -13.23 5.62 36.25
CA GLU A 522 -13.52 4.40 35.48
C GLU A 522 -12.67 4.31 34.19
N MET A 523 -12.42 5.45 33.52
CA MET A 523 -11.51 5.52 32.39
C MET A 523 -10.08 5.16 32.79
N ASN A 524 -9.59 5.70 33.91
CA ASN A 524 -8.23 5.42 34.40
C ASN A 524 -8.05 3.95 34.79
N GLU A 525 -9.05 3.33 35.45
CA GLU A 525 -9.00 1.91 35.83
C GLU A 525 -8.94 0.99 34.59
N PHE A 526 -9.79 1.24 33.59
CA PHE A 526 -9.77 0.48 32.33
C PHE A 526 -8.46 0.68 31.57
N SER A 527 -8.00 1.92 31.47
CA SER A 527 -6.79 2.26 30.73
C SER A 527 -5.51 1.75 31.37
N THR A 528 -5.43 1.78 32.71
CA THR A 528 -4.34 1.15 33.45
C THR A 528 -4.29 -0.35 33.18
N CYS A 529 -5.44 -1.04 33.18
CA CYS A 529 -5.49 -2.46 32.85
C CYS A 529 -4.93 -2.76 31.46
N LEU A 530 -5.36 -2.00 30.45
CA LEU A 530 -4.91 -2.21 29.06
C LEU A 530 -3.41 -1.90 28.89
N THR A 531 -2.91 -0.83 29.51
CA THR A 531 -1.49 -0.42 29.42
C THR A 531 -0.55 -1.35 30.19
N ASP A 532 -1.03 -1.99 31.26
CA ASP A 532 -0.28 -3.00 32.03
C ASP A 532 -0.06 -4.32 31.27
N ILE A 533 -0.79 -4.55 30.17
CA ILE A 533 -0.53 -5.66 29.24
C ILE A 533 0.81 -5.41 28.53
N LYS A 534 1.90 -5.77 29.19
CA LYS A 534 3.27 -5.67 28.65
C LYS A 534 3.50 -6.78 27.63
N THR A 535 3.48 -6.43 26.35
CA THR A 535 4.07 -7.29 25.32
C THR A 535 5.59 -7.19 25.44
N LYS A 536 6.27 -8.28 25.81
CA LYS A 536 7.73 -8.37 25.60
C LYS A 536 7.96 -8.37 24.09
N GLY A 537 8.29 -7.20 23.56
CA GLY A 537 8.60 -7.03 22.16
C GLY A 537 9.10 -5.62 21.99
N ASP A 538 10.40 -5.48 21.74
CA ASP A 538 10.94 -4.23 21.22
C ASP A 538 10.05 -3.77 20.07
N PHE A 539 9.72 -2.48 20.03
CA PHE A 539 9.16 -1.85 18.85
C PHE A 539 10.19 -1.97 17.70
N GLN A 540 10.28 -3.13 17.07
CA GLN A 540 11.10 -3.32 15.88
C GLN A 540 10.26 -3.04 14.66
N PHE A 541 10.39 -1.80 14.19
CA PHE A 541 9.93 -1.40 12.87
C PHE A 541 10.82 -2.07 11.82
N PHE A 542 10.54 -3.31 11.43
CA PHE A 542 11.24 -3.94 10.31
C PHE A 542 10.70 -3.41 8.99
N ILE A 543 11.32 -2.36 8.46
CA ILE A 543 11.28 -2.12 7.02
C ILE A 543 12.30 -3.08 6.40
N PHE A 544 11.83 -4.15 5.75
CA PHE A 544 12.69 -4.88 4.81
C PHE A 544 12.98 -3.97 3.61
N HIS A 545 14.07 -3.20 3.70
CA HIS A 545 14.68 -2.54 2.54
C HIS A 545 15.50 -3.57 1.77
N TYR A 546 14.99 -4.03 0.62
CA TYR A 546 15.82 -4.71 -0.34
C TYR A 546 16.66 -3.66 -1.10
N HIS A 547 17.94 -3.53 -0.75
CA HIS A 547 18.89 -2.73 -1.53
C HIS A 547 19.30 -3.51 -2.79
N LEU A 548 18.70 -3.18 -3.93
CA LEU A 548 19.36 -3.39 -5.22
C LEU A 548 20.28 -2.19 -5.48
N LYS A 549 21.59 -2.42 -5.43
CA LYS A 549 22.57 -1.43 -5.90
C LYS A 549 22.41 -1.19 -7.40
N ASN A 550 22.31 0.09 -7.73
CA ASN A 550 22.63 0.81 -8.96
C ASN A 550 21.55 1.08 -10.04
N THR A 551 21.18 2.36 -10.01
CA THR A 551 21.11 3.36 -11.09
C THR A 551 19.77 3.62 -11.79
N SER A 552 19.29 4.83 -11.49
CA SER A 552 18.32 5.71 -12.16
C SER A 552 16.85 5.28 -12.26
N ARG A 553 16.08 5.88 -11.34
CA ARG A 553 14.68 6.32 -11.42
C ARG A 553 13.59 5.23 -11.50
N TYR A 554 12.91 5.11 -10.35
CA TYR A 554 11.61 4.49 -10.07
C TYR A 554 11.51 2.96 -10.23
N SER A 555 11.59 2.26 -9.11
CA SER A 555 11.11 0.88 -8.95
C SER A 555 9.83 0.89 -8.11
N PHE A 556 8.69 0.58 -8.71
CA PHE A 556 7.51 0.13 -7.96
C PHE A 556 7.76 -1.33 -7.56
N LEU A 557 8.07 -1.54 -6.28
CA LEU A 557 7.93 -2.85 -5.64
C LEU A 557 6.54 -2.87 -4.99
N SER A 558 5.81 -3.96 -5.25
CA SER A 558 4.56 -4.29 -4.57
C SER A 558 4.78 -4.21 -3.05
N HIS A 559 4.17 -3.22 -2.42
CA HIS A 559 4.13 -3.09 -0.97
C HIS A 559 3.16 -4.13 -0.41
N TYR A 560 3.66 -5.31 -0.05
CA TYR A 560 3.07 -6.02 1.06
C TYR A 560 3.72 -5.48 2.33
N ILE A 561 3.10 -4.47 2.91
CA ILE A 561 3.40 -4.09 4.29
C ILE A 561 2.88 -5.23 5.16
N TYR A 562 3.77 -6.10 5.60
CA TYR A 562 3.51 -6.84 6.83
C TYR A 562 3.65 -5.84 7.96
N ILE A 563 2.52 -5.29 8.41
CA ILE A 563 2.51 -4.53 9.65
C ILE A 563 2.60 -5.56 10.78
N CYS A 564 3.80 -5.98 11.11
CA CYS A 564 4.06 -6.45 12.47
C CYS A 564 4.02 -5.20 13.35
N ILE A 565 2.82 -4.74 13.73
CA ILE A 565 2.70 -3.83 14.88
C ILE A 565 3.16 -4.68 16.06
N ALA A 566 4.43 -4.58 16.42
CA ALA A 566 4.91 -5.01 17.72
C ALA A 566 4.00 -4.30 18.75
N GLY A 567 3.00 -5.02 19.26
CA GLY A 567 1.92 -4.46 20.06
C GLY A 567 0.48 -4.91 19.73
N GLN A 568 0.18 -5.62 18.63
CA GLN A 568 -1.19 -6.15 18.40
C GLN A 568 -1.22 -7.62 17.95
N PRO A 569 -0.68 -8.53 18.78
CA PRO A 569 -0.47 -9.91 18.35
C PRO A 569 -1.76 -10.75 18.27
N VAL A 570 -2.80 -10.43 19.05
CA VAL A 570 -4.11 -11.12 18.94
C VAL A 570 -4.79 -10.76 17.62
N LYS A 571 -4.80 -9.48 17.25
CA LYS A 571 -5.31 -8.97 15.97
C LYS A 571 -4.57 -9.59 14.80
N GLN A 572 -3.24 -9.69 14.84
CA GLN A 572 -2.46 -10.30 13.76
C GLN A 572 -2.85 -11.75 13.50
N ILE A 573 -3.05 -12.55 14.55
CA ILE A 573 -3.49 -13.94 14.42
C ILE A 573 -4.93 -14.00 13.90
N ILE A 574 -5.82 -13.14 14.39
CA ILE A 574 -7.20 -13.03 13.89
C ILE A 574 -7.21 -12.68 12.40
N GLU A 575 -6.43 -11.70 11.96
CA GLU A 575 -6.33 -11.32 10.54
C GLU A 575 -5.76 -12.44 9.68
N ALA A 576 -4.75 -13.17 10.18
CA ALA A 576 -4.22 -14.35 9.49
C ALA A 576 -5.29 -15.43 9.35
N LEU A 577 -6.04 -15.72 10.42
CA LEU A 577 -7.17 -16.65 10.41
C LEU A 577 -8.27 -16.20 9.42
N GLN A 578 -8.63 -14.93 9.41
CA GLN A 578 -9.63 -14.40 8.48
C GLN A 578 -9.19 -14.55 7.01
N LYS A 579 -7.90 -14.34 6.70
CA LYS A 579 -7.36 -14.58 5.36
C LYS A 579 -7.51 -16.04 4.94
N THR A 580 -7.29 -17.00 5.84
CA THR A 580 -7.48 -18.43 5.51
C THR A 580 -8.91 -18.80 5.14
N ARG A 581 -9.91 -18.00 5.56
CA ARG A 581 -11.32 -18.20 5.22
C ARG A 581 -11.71 -17.54 3.90
N ALA A 582 -10.91 -16.60 3.41
CA ALA A 582 -11.21 -15.81 2.22
C ALA A 582 -10.95 -16.59 0.92
N PHE A 583 -10.14 -17.66 0.97
CA PHE A 583 -9.82 -18.50 -0.17
C PHE A 583 -9.98 -19.98 0.14
N SER A 584 -10.21 -20.78 -0.91
CA SER A 584 -10.14 -22.23 -0.87
C SER A 584 -8.94 -22.68 -1.68
N ILE A 585 -8.19 -23.65 -1.17
CA ILE A 585 -7.10 -24.26 -1.92
C ILE A 585 -7.72 -25.19 -2.95
N ASP A 586 -7.98 -24.69 -4.15
CA ASP A 586 -8.56 -25.51 -5.20
C ASP A 586 -7.57 -26.62 -5.66
N PRO A 587 -8.08 -27.74 -6.20
CA PRO A 587 -7.23 -28.86 -6.61
C PRO A 587 -6.14 -28.51 -7.63
N ASN A 588 -6.36 -27.53 -8.50
CA ASN A 588 -5.36 -27.12 -9.50
C ASN A 588 -4.22 -26.33 -8.84
N THR A 589 -4.54 -25.49 -7.86
CA THR A 589 -3.53 -24.78 -7.05
C THR A 589 -2.65 -25.76 -6.28
N LYS A 590 -3.26 -26.73 -5.58
CA LYS A 590 -2.53 -27.78 -4.85
C LYS A 590 -1.65 -28.62 -5.78
N SER A 591 -2.23 -29.08 -6.90
CA SER A 591 -1.51 -29.84 -7.93
C SER A 591 -0.35 -29.06 -8.56
N THR A 592 -0.50 -27.74 -8.72
CA THR A 592 0.56 -26.86 -9.22
C THR A 592 1.72 -26.75 -8.23
N ILE A 593 1.43 -26.51 -6.94
CA ILE A 593 2.48 -26.50 -5.90
C ILE A 593 3.19 -27.85 -5.84
N ASP A 594 2.45 -28.96 -5.86
CA ASP A 594 3.01 -30.31 -5.91
C ASP A 594 3.93 -30.51 -7.13
N SER A 595 3.53 -30.01 -8.30
CA SER A 595 4.30 -30.13 -9.54
C SER A 595 5.60 -29.31 -9.48
N ILE A 596 5.53 -28.11 -8.91
CA ILE A 596 6.69 -27.25 -8.67
C ILE A 596 7.69 -27.98 -7.76
N VAL A 597 7.23 -28.55 -6.64
CA VAL A 597 8.12 -29.25 -5.71
C VAL A 597 8.70 -30.51 -6.34
N LYS A 598 7.89 -31.31 -7.04
CA LYS A 598 8.34 -32.53 -7.74
C LYS A 598 9.36 -32.24 -8.84
N SER A 599 9.36 -31.03 -9.41
CA SER A 599 10.34 -30.63 -10.42
C SER A 599 11.78 -30.62 -9.91
N GLY A 600 12.00 -30.53 -8.59
CA GLY A 600 13.32 -30.52 -7.95
C GLY A 600 14.21 -31.70 -8.35
N GLY A 601 13.65 -32.91 -8.49
CA GLY A 601 14.39 -34.10 -8.92
C GLY A 601 14.90 -34.00 -10.37
N GLU A 602 14.12 -33.39 -11.26
CA GLU A 602 14.52 -33.16 -12.66
C GLU A 602 15.51 -31.98 -12.78
N LEU A 603 15.38 -30.95 -11.93
CA LEU A 603 16.34 -29.84 -11.83
C LEU A 603 17.74 -30.35 -11.41
N ALA A 604 17.82 -31.33 -10.52
CA ALA A 604 19.09 -31.97 -10.16
C ALA A 604 19.72 -32.70 -11.36
N LYS A 605 18.93 -33.40 -12.17
CA LYS A 605 19.40 -34.07 -13.39
C LYS A 605 19.88 -33.07 -14.45
N LEU A 606 19.21 -31.92 -14.57
CA LEU A 606 19.62 -30.86 -15.50
C LEU A 606 21.03 -30.36 -15.21
N LYS A 607 21.37 -30.21 -13.93
CA LYS A 607 22.72 -29.82 -13.51
C LYS A 607 23.77 -30.77 -14.06
N THR A 608 23.60 -32.09 -13.85
CA THR A 608 24.53 -33.10 -14.35
C THR A 608 24.66 -33.03 -15.88
N LYS A 609 23.54 -32.89 -16.60
CA LYS A 609 23.54 -32.79 -18.07
C LYS A 609 24.25 -31.53 -18.58
N ALA A 610 24.09 -30.40 -17.89
CA ALA A 610 24.81 -29.18 -18.22
C ALA A 610 26.31 -29.29 -17.89
N GLU A 611 26.69 -29.98 -16.82
CA GLU A 611 28.10 -30.26 -16.48
C GLU A 611 28.78 -31.18 -17.50
N ASP A 612 28.04 -32.10 -18.13
CA ASP A 612 28.56 -33.00 -19.16
C ASP A 612 29.07 -32.27 -20.41
N PHE A 613 28.70 -30.99 -20.62
CA PHE A 613 29.24 -30.18 -21.71
C PHE A 613 30.77 -30.05 -21.61
N LYS A 614 31.33 -29.99 -20.40
CA LYS A 614 32.78 -29.94 -20.17
C LYS A 614 33.53 -31.16 -20.71
N LYS A 615 32.83 -32.28 -20.89
CA LYS A 615 33.38 -33.56 -21.36
C LYS A 615 33.33 -33.70 -22.89
N ILE A 616 32.79 -32.71 -23.61
CA ILE A 616 32.67 -32.78 -25.06
C ILE A 616 34.03 -32.55 -25.71
N GLU A 617 34.48 -33.54 -26.48
CA GLU A 617 35.74 -33.52 -27.23
C GLU A 617 35.54 -33.39 -28.75
N ASP A 618 34.31 -33.20 -29.23
CA ASP A 618 34.05 -33.04 -30.66
C ASP A 618 34.71 -31.77 -31.19
N LYS A 619 35.46 -31.90 -32.30
CA LYS A 619 36.13 -30.76 -32.95
C LYS A 619 35.14 -29.64 -33.29
N ALA A 620 33.95 -29.97 -33.78
CA ALA A 620 32.92 -28.99 -34.13
C ALA A 620 32.52 -28.10 -32.95
N VAL A 621 32.67 -28.61 -31.73
CA VAL A 621 32.35 -27.92 -30.49
C VAL A 621 33.57 -27.17 -29.95
N LYS A 622 34.73 -27.83 -29.88
CA LYS A 622 35.97 -27.25 -29.29
C LYS A 622 36.45 -25.99 -30.03
N VAL A 623 36.21 -25.88 -31.33
CA VAL A 623 36.66 -24.70 -32.10
C VAL A 623 35.74 -23.48 -31.94
N LEU A 624 34.55 -23.62 -31.33
CA LEU A 624 33.59 -22.51 -31.17
C LEU A 624 34.19 -21.34 -30.40
N ASN A 625 34.85 -21.60 -29.27
CA ASN A 625 35.41 -20.55 -28.42
C ASN A 625 36.47 -19.70 -29.16
N GLY A 626 37.37 -20.37 -29.89
CA GLY A 626 38.39 -19.68 -30.68
C GLY A 626 37.82 -18.92 -31.88
N ALA A 627 36.72 -19.41 -32.46
CA ALA A 627 36.03 -18.77 -33.58
C ALA A 627 35.13 -17.61 -33.14
N PHE A 628 34.59 -17.65 -31.93
CA PHE A 628 33.66 -16.66 -31.39
C PHE A 628 34.15 -16.04 -30.07
N PRO A 629 35.26 -15.28 -30.07
CA PRO A 629 35.67 -14.56 -28.88
C PRO A 629 34.58 -13.57 -28.45
N GLU A 630 34.44 -13.36 -27.14
CA GLU A 630 33.41 -12.47 -26.55
C GLU A 630 31.96 -12.88 -26.89
N SER A 631 31.70 -14.17 -27.19
CA SER A 631 30.37 -14.67 -27.57
C SER A 631 29.27 -14.28 -26.60
N ALA A 632 29.57 -14.21 -25.29
CA ALA A 632 28.61 -13.83 -24.25
C ALA A 632 28.10 -12.40 -24.44
N VAL A 633 29.01 -11.44 -24.66
CA VAL A 633 28.64 -10.03 -24.87
C VAL A 633 27.93 -9.86 -26.19
N VAL A 634 28.42 -10.51 -27.25
CA VAL A 634 27.85 -10.41 -28.60
C VAL A 634 26.43 -10.96 -28.64
N SER A 635 26.23 -12.17 -28.13
CA SER A 635 24.92 -12.84 -28.10
C SER A 635 23.93 -12.12 -27.19
N GLN A 636 24.37 -11.60 -26.05
CA GLN A 636 23.53 -10.79 -25.15
C GLN A 636 22.99 -9.54 -25.85
N LYS A 637 23.87 -8.75 -26.47
CA LYS A 637 23.47 -7.53 -27.17
C LYS A 637 22.55 -7.82 -28.36
N LEU A 638 22.83 -8.89 -29.11
CA LEU A 638 22.00 -9.28 -30.25
C LEU A 638 20.61 -9.75 -29.80
N GLY A 639 20.55 -10.63 -28.80
CA GLY A 639 19.29 -11.14 -28.28
C GLY A 639 18.42 -10.04 -27.69
N LEU A 640 19.00 -9.14 -26.88
CA LEU A 640 18.26 -7.99 -26.33
C LEU A 640 17.70 -7.06 -27.42
N GLY A 641 18.48 -6.73 -28.46
CA GLY A 641 17.97 -5.88 -29.53
C GLY A 641 16.86 -6.54 -30.34
N VAL A 642 16.96 -7.85 -30.58
CA VAL A 642 15.89 -8.61 -31.26
C VAL A 642 14.63 -8.70 -30.40
N GLN A 643 14.76 -8.86 -29.08
CA GLN A 643 13.60 -8.72 -28.18
C GLN A 643 12.98 -7.32 -28.24
N GLY A 644 13.80 -6.28 -28.42
CA GLY A 644 13.30 -4.92 -28.66
C GLY A 644 12.48 -4.80 -29.95
N LEU A 645 12.93 -5.45 -31.03
CA LEU A 645 12.16 -5.54 -32.28
C LEU A 645 10.84 -6.30 -32.10
N GLU A 646 10.85 -7.39 -31.34
CA GLU A 646 9.64 -8.15 -30.99
C GLU A 646 8.67 -7.33 -30.12
N ALA A 647 9.19 -6.50 -29.20
CA ALA A 647 8.34 -5.60 -28.41
C ALA A 647 7.65 -4.57 -29.30
N ILE A 648 8.37 -4.02 -30.30
CA ILE A 648 7.80 -3.11 -31.31
C ILE A 648 6.73 -3.83 -32.15
N GLU A 649 6.99 -5.06 -32.59
CA GLU A 649 6.03 -5.92 -33.30
C GLU A 649 4.73 -6.12 -32.49
N LYS A 650 4.84 -6.55 -31.23
CA LYS A 650 3.67 -6.76 -30.36
C LYS A 650 2.89 -5.47 -30.09
N ALA A 651 3.60 -4.35 -29.90
CA ALA A 651 2.95 -3.05 -29.76
C ALA A 651 2.13 -2.69 -31.01
N LEU A 652 2.69 -2.92 -32.20
CA LEU A 652 2.00 -2.69 -33.48
C LEU A 652 0.76 -3.57 -33.63
N GLU A 653 0.86 -4.87 -33.32
CA GLU A 653 -0.29 -5.80 -33.33
C GLU A 653 -1.41 -5.35 -32.38
N ALA A 654 -1.06 -4.78 -31.23
CA ALA A 654 -2.01 -4.30 -30.23
C ALA A 654 -2.56 -2.89 -30.50
N LYS A 655 -2.05 -2.16 -31.50
CA LYS A 655 -2.34 -0.74 -31.78
C LYS A 655 -3.83 -0.39 -31.76
N GLY A 656 -4.66 -1.19 -32.43
CA GLY A 656 -6.11 -0.94 -32.51
C GLY A 656 -6.82 -1.06 -31.16
N ARG A 657 -6.37 -1.98 -30.31
CA ARG A 657 -6.96 -2.23 -28.97
C ARG A 657 -6.51 -1.17 -27.98
N LEU A 658 -5.22 -0.85 -28.00
CA LEU A 658 -4.65 0.23 -27.18
C LEU A 658 -5.26 1.59 -27.49
N LYS A 659 -5.55 1.88 -28.77
CA LYS A 659 -6.26 3.10 -29.16
C LYS A 659 -7.65 3.17 -28.51
N LYS A 660 -8.43 2.09 -28.57
CA LYS A 660 -9.76 2.02 -27.92
C LYS A 660 -9.65 2.22 -26.40
N LEU A 661 -8.67 1.60 -25.76
CA LEU A 661 -8.42 1.74 -24.32
C LEU A 661 -8.07 3.19 -23.97
N ALA A 662 -7.14 3.82 -24.68
CA ALA A 662 -6.73 5.20 -24.46
C ALA A 662 -7.89 6.20 -24.64
N GLU A 663 -8.73 6.00 -25.66
CA GLU A 663 -9.96 6.80 -25.88
C GLU A 663 -10.99 6.60 -24.77
N GLY A 664 -11.16 5.37 -24.28
CA GLY A 664 -12.04 5.05 -23.15
C GLY A 664 -11.60 5.72 -21.85
N LEU A 665 -10.29 5.64 -21.55
CA LEU A 665 -9.68 6.26 -20.37
C LEU A 665 -9.79 7.79 -20.41
N GLN A 666 -9.59 8.41 -21.59
CA GLN A 666 -9.72 9.86 -21.76
C GLN A 666 -11.14 10.36 -21.46
N LYS A 667 -12.17 9.58 -21.80
CA LYS A 667 -13.59 9.93 -21.60
C LYS A 667 -14.06 9.75 -20.16
N ALA A 668 -13.40 8.91 -19.37
CA ALA A 668 -13.92 8.45 -18.08
C ALA A 668 -13.57 9.36 -16.88
N GLN A 669 -12.78 10.43 -17.05
CA GLN A 669 -12.26 11.37 -16.02
C GLN A 669 -12.78 11.17 -14.58
N PRO A 670 -12.18 10.26 -13.79
CA PRO A 670 -12.63 10.00 -12.43
C PRO A 670 -11.91 10.95 -11.47
N ASN A 671 -12.66 11.79 -10.78
CA ASN A 671 -12.14 12.74 -9.77
C ASN A 671 -11.51 12.06 -8.53
N LYS A 672 -11.35 10.73 -8.52
CA LYS A 672 -10.88 9.90 -7.40
C LYS A 672 -9.65 9.02 -7.71
N LEU A 673 -8.88 9.31 -8.75
CA LEU A 673 -7.69 8.52 -9.08
C LEU A 673 -6.48 8.86 -8.19
N SER A 674 -5.72 7.82 -7.83
CA SER A 674 -4.42 7.97 -7.16
C SER A 674 -3.37 8.58 -8.08
N ALA A 675 -2.27 9.11 -7.52
CA ALA A 675 -1.19 9.69 -8.33
C ALA A 675 -0.59 8.69 -9.35
N PRO A 676 -0.35 7.40 -9.00
CA PRO A 676 0.11 6.40 -9.96
C PRO A 676 -0.88 6.15 -11.09
N GLN A 677 -2.19 6.07 -10.78
CA GLN A 677 -3.23 5.90 -11.78
C GLN A 677 -3.32 7.08 -12.75
N LYS A 678 -3.19 8.32 -12.23
CA LYS A 678 -3.13 9.52 -13.06
C LYS A 678 -1.91 9.51 -13.99
N LYS A 679 -0.75 9.10 -13.49
CA LYS A 679 0.48 8.99 -14.29
C LYS A 679 0.31 7.95 -15.41
N ALA A 680 -0.19 6.76 -15.10
CA ALA A 680 -0.41 5.70 -16.08
C ALA A 680 -1.36 6.16 -17.22
N ILE A 681 -2.42 6.90 -16.88
CA ILE A 681 -3.31 7.52 -17.87
C ILE A 681 -2.60 8.61 -18.67
N GLN A 682 -1.71 9.40 -18.09
CA GLN A 682 -0.93 10.39 -18.84
C GLN A 682 0.05 9.71 -19.82
N ASP A 683 0.71 8.65 -19.38
CA ASP A 683 1.70 7.92 -20.18
C ASP A 683 1.02 7.22 -21.38
N ILE A 684 -0.17 6.63 -21.21
CA ILE A 684 -0.91 6.03 -22.34
C ILE A 684 -1.35 7.07 -23.39
N GLN A 685 -1.46 8.37 -23.05
CA GLN A 685 -1.74 9.42 -24.04
C GLN A 685 -0.56 9.69 -24.98
N GLN A 686 0.63 9.15 -24.68
CA GLN A 686 1.80 9.26 -25.57
C GLN A 686 1.79 8.24 -26.72
N LEU A 687 0.87 7.25 -26.68
CA LEU A 687 0.76 6.21 -27.71
C LEU A 687 0.65 6.72 -29.16
N PRO A 688 -0.08 7.80 -29.49
CA PRO A 688 -0.13 8.31 -30.87
C PRO A 688 1.26 8.66 -31.42
N GLU A 689 2.12 9.28 -30.62
CA GLU A 689 3.49 9.64 -31.01
C GLU A 689 4.40 8.41 -31.13
N ILE A 690 4.21 7.42 -30.25
CA ILE A 690 4.93 6.15 -30.30
C ILE A 690 4.56 5.39 -31.58
N PHE A 691 3.27 5.22 -31.84
CA PHE A 691 2.81 4.54 -33.05
C PHE A 691 3.21 5.25 -34.32
N LYS A 692 3.26 6.58 -34.33
CA LYS A 692 3.83 7.33 -35.45
C LYS A 692 5.28 6.95 -35.69
N SER A 693 6.11 6.88 -34.64
CA SER A 693 7.52 6.48 -34.79
C SER A 693 7.69 5.01 -35.21
N ILE A 694 6.80 4.12 -34.77
CA ILE A 694 6.76 2.72 -35.23
C ILE A 694 6.38 2.67 -36.71
N ASP A 695 5.33 3.39 -37.13
CA ASP A 695 4.88 3.44 -38.53
C ASP A 695 6.00 3.97 -39.44
N GLU A 696 6.74 5.01 -39.02
CA GLU A 696 7.91 5.54 -39.74
C GLU A 696 9.01 4.49 -39.88
N PHE A 697 9.28 3.70 -38.84
CA PHE A 697 10.25 2.61 -38.88
C PHE A 697 9.80 1.46 -39.80
N VAL A 698 8.55 1.02 -39.71
CA VAL A 698 8.01 -0.05 -40.57
C VAL A 698 8.01 0.39 -42.03
N THR A 699 7.64 1.64 -42.31
CA THR A 699 7.69 2.21 -43.68
C THR A 699 9.13 2.24 -44.23
N PHE A 700 10.13 2.48 -43.38
CA PHE A 700 11.53 2.40 -43.79
C PHE A 700 11.92 0.98 -44.23
N LEU A 701 11.41 -0.07 -43.57
CA LEU A 701 11.73 -1.46 -43.91
C LEU A 701 11.16 -1.89 -45.26
N ASP A 702 9.94 -1.44 -45.59
CA ASP A 702 9.30 -1.71 -46.89
C ASP A 702 10.12 -1.13 -48.08
N GLY A 703 10.77 0.01 -47.86
CA GLY A 703 11.66 0.63 -48.85
C GLY A 703 13.03 -0.04 -49.02
N GLN A 704 13.38 -1.03 -48.19
CA GLN A 704 14.66 -1.72 -48.21
C GLN A 704 14.54 -3.10 -48.86
N ASN A 705 15.44 -3.44 -49.79
CA ASN A 705 15.51 -4.80 -50.33
C ASN A 705 16.27 -5.73 -49.38
N ILE A 706 15.71 -5.96 -48.19
CA ILE A 706 16.30 -6.78 -47.13
C ILE A 706 16.43 -8.25 -47.57
N LYS A 707 15.60 -8.68 -48.55
CA LYS A 707 15.58 -10.05 -49.08
C LYS A 707 16.83 -10.39 -49.92
N SER A 708 17.50 -9.41 -50.53
CA SER A 708 18.63 -9.63 -51.46
C SER A 708 20.03 -9.50 -50.85
N THR A 709 20.13 -9.27 -49.54
CA THR A 709 21.43 -9.09 -48.89
C THR A 709 22.15 -10.42 -48.61
N SER A 710 23.47 -10.44 -48.77
CA SER A 710 24.31 -11.65 -48.68
C SER A 710 24.98 -11.90 -47.32
N ASP A 711 25.01 -10.91 -46.42
CA ASP A 711 25.66 -10.99 -45.11
C ASP A 711 24.78 -10.43 -43.98
N LEU A 712 25.12 -10.66 -42.71
CA LEU A 712 24.35 -10.15 -41.57
C LEU A 712 24.59 -8.66 -41.34
N ASN A 713 25.80 -8.16 -41.59
CA ASN A 713 26.14 -6.74 -41.43
C ASN A 713 25.27 -5.80 -42.27
N SER A 714 24.80 -6.24 -43.44
CA SER A 714 23.83 -5.52 -44.26
C SER A 714 22.52 -5.17 -43.51
N LEU A 715 22.19 -5.90 -42.45
CA LEU A 715 20.99 -5.72 -41.63
C LEU A 715 21.16 -4.64 -40.56
N ARG A 716 22.35 -4.01 -40.43
CA ARG A 716 22.63 -2.97 -39.42
C ARG A 716 21.60 -1.84 -39.41
N SER A 717 21.12 -1.46 -40.60
CA SER A 717 20.21 -0.33 -40.77
C SER A 717 18.86 -0.56 -40.09
N ILE A 718 18.45 -1.83 -39.92
CA ILE A 718 17.25 -2.23 -39.19
C ILE A 718 17.39 -1.83 -37.73
N PHE A 719 18.47 -2.24 -37.05
CA PHE A 719 18.73 -1.92 -35.65
C PHE A 719 18.96 -0.42 -35.44
N GLU A 720 19.72 0.25 -36.33
CA GLU A 720 19.94 1.70 -36.27
C GLU A 720 18.62 2.49 -36.36
N LYS A 721 17.69 2.08 -37.20
CA LYS A 721 16.38 2.75 -37.35
C LYS A 721 15.42 2.38 -36.23
N ALA A 722 15.36 1.11 -35.85
CA ALA A 722 14.55 0.65 -34.72
C ALA A 722 14.96 1.33 -33.41
N SER A 723 16.26 1.62 -33.22
CA SER A 723 16.75 2.33 -32.03
C SER A 723 16.21 3.76 -31.88
N LYS A 724 15.61 4.33 -32.94
CA LYS A 724 15.02 5.67 -32.94
C LYS A 724 13.51 5.66 -32.66
N VAL A 725 12.89 4.48 -32.56
CA VAL A 725 11.48 4.35 -32.18
C VAL A 725 11.31 4.90 -30.77
N LYS A 726 10.31 5.78 -30.59
CA LYS A 726 10.02 6.40 -29.30
C LYS A 726 9.43 5.35 -28.36
N GLY A 727 9.81 5.40 -27.09
CA GLY A 727 9.26 4.56 -26.04
C GLY A 727 8.83 5.37 -24.81
N VAL A 728 8.05 4.74 -23.94
CA VAL A 728 7.56 5.29 -22.67
C VAL A 728 7.43 4.16 -21.66
N ASP A 729 7.63 4.48 -20.38
CA ASP A 729 7.44 3.52 -19.28
C ASP A 729 5.99 3.56 -18.80
N ILE A 730 5.13 2.76 -19.45
CA ILE A 730 3.72 2.61 -19.05
C ILE A 730 3.58 1.40 -18.12
N ASP A 731 3.02 1.63 -16.93
CA ASP A 731 2.61 0.55 -16.02
C ASP A 731 1.26 -0.03 -16.47
N MET A 732 1.31 -1.11 -17.25
CA MET A 732 0.12 -1.76 -17.81
C MET A 732 -0.77 -2.42 -16.73
N LYS A 733 -0.19 -2.79 -15.57
CA LYS A 733 -0.94 -3.36 -14.45
C LYS A 733 -1.81 -2.30 -13.77
N ILE A 734 -1.24 -1.13 -13.50
CA ILE A 734 -2.00 0.01 -12.99
C ILE A 734 -3.09 0.43 -13.99
N LEU A 735 -2.79 0.40 -15.30
CA LEU A 735 -3.80 0.67 -16.32
C LEU A 735 -4.95 -0.34 -16.30
N ARG A 736 -4.66 -1.62 -16.08
CA ARG A 736 -5.70 -2.65 -15.92
C ARG A 736 -6.60 -2.37 -14.73
N GLU A 737 -6.02 -2.09 -13.57
CA GLU A 737 -6.79 -1.72 -12.36
C GLU A 737 -7.72 -0.52 -12.62
N VAL A 738 -7.20 0.50 -13.32
CA VAL A 738 -8.00 1.66 -13.72
C VAL A 738 -9.11 1.25 -14.69
N ALA A 739 -8.80 0.48 -15.73
CA ALA A 739 -9.77 0.03 -16.72
C ALA A 739 -10.90 -0.80 -16.08
N GLU A 740 -10.55 -1.74 -15.18
CA GLU A 740 -11.50 -2.55 -14.42
C GLU A 740 -12.39 -1.69 -13.52
N SER A 741 -11.81 -0.72 -12.80
CA SER A 741 -12.58 0.20 -11.95
C SER A 741 -13.59 1.04 -12.75
N LEU A 742 -13.27 1.32 -14.01
CA LEU A 742 -14.08 2.09 -14.95
C LEU A 742 -14.93 1.22 -15.87
N LYS A 743 -14.88 -0.10 -15.69
CA LYS A 743 -15.57 -1.10 -16.53
C LYS A 743 -15.27 -0.93 -18.03
N LEU A 744 -14.04 -0.53 -18.35
CA LEU A 744 -13.53 -0.46 -19.71
C LEU A 744 -12.99 -1.84 -20.12
N PRO A 745 -13.12 -2.21 -21.41
CA PRO A 745 -12.52 -3.45 -21.90
C PRO A 745 -10.99 -3.37 -21.82
N PHE A 746 -10.38 -4.37 -21.19
CA PHE A 746 -8.93 -4.54 -21.13
C PHE A 746 -8.64 -6.00 -21.47
N ASP A 747 -7.91 -6.24 -22.56
CA ASP A 747 -7.53 -7.59 -22.95
C ASP A 747 -6.26 -8.00 -22.18
N ASP A 748 -6.22 -9.22 -21.63
CA ASP A 748 -5.13 -9.67 -20.74
C ASP A 748 -3.74 -9.64 -21.42
N ASP A 749 -3.69 -9.78 -22.74
CA ASP A 749 -2.45 -9.70 -23.51
C ASP A 749 -1.90 -8.27 -23.65
N LEU A 750 -2.67 -7.24 -23.30
CA LEU A 750 -2.17 -5.87 -23.19
C LEU A 750 -1.28 -5.68 -21.95
N GLU A 751 -1.56 -6.39 -20.86
CA GLU A 751 -0.70 -6.37 -19.67
C GLU A 751 0.72 -6.88 -20.00
N ALA A 752 0.83 -7.69 -21.07
CA ALA A 752 2.08 -8.28 -21.54
C ALA A 752 2.94 -7.36 -22.44
N LEU A 753 2.55 -6.10 -22.66
CA LEU A 753 3.24 -5.20 -23.59
C LEU A 753 4.29 -4.34 -22.89
N ASP A 754 5.40 -4.10 -23.59
CA ASP A 754 6.46 -3.18 -23.16
C ASP A 754 6.61 -2.02 -24.13
N PHE A 755 6.46 -0.80 -23.63
CA PHE A 755 6.68 0.42 -24.40
C PHE A 755 8.03 1.08 -24.10
N ASN A 756 8.80 0.57 -23.13
CA ASN A 756 10.11 1.09 -22.77
C ASN A 756 11.19 0.49 -23.69
N PHE A 757 11.10 0.79 -24.99
CA PHE A 757 12.01 0.24 -26.00
C PHE A 757 13.50 0.56 -25.74
N ALA A 758 13.77 1.65 -25.02
CA ALA A 758 15.13 2.07 -24.67
C ALA A 758 15.88 1.02 -23.83
N ARG A 759 15.18 0.26 -22.98
CA ARG A 759 15.80 -0.75 -22.10
C ARG A 759 16.45 -1.90 -22.86
N PHE A 760 16.01 -2.16 -24.09
CA PHE A 760 16.53 -3.24 -24.94
C PHE A 760 17.84 -2.86 -25.65
N LYS A 761 18.24 -1.58 -25.60
CA LYS A 761 19.49 -1.08 -26.18
C LYS A 761 19.71 -1.53 -27.62
N ILE A 762 18.68 -1.41 -28.47
CA ILE A 762 18.64 -1.96 -29.84
C ILE A 762 19.87 -1.55 -30.69
N ALA A 763 20.40 -0.34 -30.48
CA ALA A 763 21.61 0.13 -31.18
C ALA A 763 22.87 -0.70 -30.87
N ASP A 764 22.97 -1.27 -29.66
CA ASP A 764 24.13 -2.06 -29.21
C ASP A 764 24.26 -3.39 -29.98
N SER A 765 23.21 -3.83 -30.68
CA SER A 765 23.21 -5.06 -31.49
C SER A 765 23.92 -4.93 -32.83
N VAL A 766 24.17 -3.69 -33.31
CA VAL A 766 24.80 -3.46 -34.63
C VAL A 766 26.18 -4.11 -34.73
N PRO A 767 27.13 -3.91 -33.78
CA PRO A 767 28.41 -4.61 -33.80
C PRO A 767 28.28 -6.12 -33.70
N SER A 768 27.20 -6.64 -33.10
CA SER A 768 27.00 -8.08 -32.96
C SER A 768 26.75 -8.78 -34.30
N LEU A 769 26.15 -8.09 -35.28
CA LEU A 769 25.96 -8.64 -36.62
C LEU A 769 27.30 -8.87 -37.34
N VAL A 770 28.21 -7.89 -37.23
CA VAL A 770 29.57 -8.01 -37.78
C VAL A 770 30.33 -9.15 -37.12
N ALA A 771 30.24 -9.24 -35.79
CA ALA A 771 30.90 -10.31 -35.03
C ALA A 771 30.36 -11.71 -35.42
N MET A 772 29.08 -11.83 -35.77
CA MET A 772 28.49 -13.09 -36.26
C MET A 772 29.01 -13.46 -37.66
N ASP A 773 29.14 -12.50 -38.59
CA ASP A 773 29.75 -12.75 -39.90
C ASP A 773 31.21 -13.21 -39.75
N GLU A 774 31.98 -12.54 -38.88
CA GLU A 774 33.35 -12.93 -38.55
C GLU A 774 33.44 -14.32 -37.93
N PHE A 775 32.50 -14.65 -37.03
CA PHE A 775 32.42 -15.97 -36.41
C PHE A 775 32.28 -17.06 -37.46
N PHE A 776 31.34 -16.94 -38.40
CA PHE A 776 31.12 -17.99 -39.40
C PHE A 776 32.35 -18.21 -40.28
N MET A 777 33.07 -17.13 -40.64
CA MET A 777 34.35 -17.23 -41.35
C MET A 777 35.42 -17.94 -40.53
N LYS A 778 35.68 -17.47 -39.30
CA LYS A 778 36.69 -18.04 -38.39
C LYS A 778 36.39 -19.49 -38.03
N TYR A 779 35.12 -19.84 -37.88
CA TYR A 779 34.67 -21.21 -37.61
C TYR A 779 34.96 -22.14 -38.79
N ALA A 780 34.68 -21.71 -40.02
CA ALA A 780 35.01 -22.47 -41.24
C ALA A 780 36.54 -22.70 -41.36
N GLU A 781 37.35 -21.68 -41.08
CA GLU A 781 38.81 -21.78 -41.06
C GLU A 781 39.31 -22.74 -39.98
N ALA A 782 38.79 -22.64 -38.75
CA ALA A 782 39.21 -23.50 -37.65
C ALA A 782 38.83 -24.98 -37.91
N MET A 783 37.69 -25.23 -38.55
CA MET A 783 37.25 -26.57 -38.91
C MET A 783 38.08 -27.21 -40.02
N THR A 784 38.66 -26.41 -40.92
CA THR A 784 39.50 -26.89 -42.04
C THR A 784 40.97 -27.08 -41.67
N LYS A 785 41.46 -26.45 -40.59
CA LYS A 785 42.83 -26.67 -40.09
C LYS A 785 43.02 -28.13 -39.63
N PRO A 786 44.07 -28.85 -40.10
CA PRO A 786 44.36 -30.20 -39.62
C PRO A 786 44.71 -30.19 -38.13
N LYS A 787 44.35 -31.26 -37.41
CA LYS A 787 44.73 -31.46 -36.01
C LYS A 787 46.27 -31.34 -35.93
N PRO A 788 46.87 -30.55 -35.01
CA PRO A 788 48.31 -30.59 -34.81
C PRO A 788 48.72 -32.04 -34.60
N ALA A 789 49.70 -32.52 -35.39
CA ALA A 789 50.24 -33.85 -35.18
C ALA A 789 50.78 -33.93 -33.76
N ASP A 790 50.33 -34.94 -33.00
CA ASP A 790 50.86 -35.26 -31.68
C ASP A 790 52.37 -35.42 -31.84
N THR A 791 53.13 -34.37 -31.49
CA THR A 791 54.58 -34.42 -31.51
C THR A 791 54.97 -35.30 -30.33
N PRO A 792 55.76 -36.38 -30.53
CA PRO A 792 56.16 -37.23 -29.43
C PRO A 792 56.89 -36.38 -28.39
N SER A 793 56.37 -36.37 -27.17
CA SER A 793 57.08 -35.87 -25.99
C SER A 793 58.43 -36.58 -25.93
N SER A 794 59.52 -35.86 -26.20
CA SER A 794 60.84 -36.31 -25.79
C SER A 794 60.93 -36.11 -24.28
N GLN A 795 60.62 -37.17 -23.54
CA GLN A 795 61.22 -37.36 -22.23
C GLN A 795 62.74 -37.43 -22.41
N ASN A 796 63.47 -36.54 -21.72
CA ASN A 796 64.72 -36.78 -21.00
C ASN A 796 65.41 -35.43 -20.74
N GLU A 797 65.28 -34.89 -19.53
CA GLU A 797 66.41 -34.69 -18.59
C GLU A 797 65.95 -33.94 -17.32
N PRO A 798 66.69 -34.11 -16.20
CA PRO A 798 66.09 -34.25 -14.87
C PRO A 798 66.00 -32.94 -14.08
N ASP A 799 65.18 -33.03 -13.03
CA ASP A 799 65.02 -32.08 -11.94
C ASP A 799 66.36 -31.50 -11.43
N THR A 800 66.51 -30.19 -11.57
CA THR A 800 67.26 -29.39 -10.60
C THR A 800 66.36 -28.31 -10.05
N ALA A 801 65.98 -28.53 -8.79
CA ALA A 801 65.28 -27.57 -7.96
C ALA A 801 66.15 -26.33 -7.71
N THR A 802 65.62 -25.16 -8.05
CA THR A 802 65.97 -23.91 -7.38
C THR A 802 64.69 -23.13 -7.13
N TRP A 803 64.32 -23.10 -5.86
CA TRP A 803 63.38 -22.13 -5.29
C TRP A 803 63.95 -20.73 -5.44
N SER A 804 63.17 -19.78 -5.97
CA SER A 804 63.33 -18.37 -5.63
C SER A 804 61.96 -17.76 -5.33
N PHE A 805 61.74 -17.59 -4.03
CA PHE A 805 60.76 -16.70 -3.42
C PHE A 805 61.22 -15.23 -3.63
N ASN A 806 60.26 -14.29 -3.64
CA ASN A 806 60.38 -12.81 -3.79
C ASN A 806 60.32 -12.30 -5.25
N GLU A 807 59.58 -11.25 -5.61
CA GLU A 807 58.84 -10.24 -4.83
C GLU A 807 57.92 -9.41 -5.78
N LYS A 808 56.72 -9.10 -5.28
CA LYS A 808 55.96 -7.82 -5.34
C LYS A 808 55.60 -7.24 -6.74
N LEU A 809 54.39 -6.74 -6.98
CA LEU A 809 53.52 -5.89 -6.15
C LEU A 809 52.08 -5.93 -6.70
#